data_AF-A0A813AHB4-F1
#
_entry.id   AF-A0A813AHB4-F1
#
_cell.length_a   1.000
_cell.length_b   1.000
_cell.length_c   1.000
_cell.angle_alpha   90.00
_cell.angle_beta   90.00
_cell.angle_gamma   90.00
#
_symmetry.space_group_name_H-M   'P 1'
#
loop_
_entity.id
_entity.type
_entity.pdbx_description
1 polymer ?
#
loop_
_entity_poly.entity_id
_entity_poly.type
_entity_poly.pdbx_seq_one_letter_code
_entity_poly.pdbx_strand_id
1 'polypeptide(L)'
;MAGEALTDLRQLNAASARIAEFAVKVCYPKVIQYQFVQSGQQKLAQYFSCRLTSATEHDYCEGCVRGSKEQVQSAAESFKHGMIFKMKKVVLSQKVPTTYISADLKVVVDMQKTSFAACKTSNLAETCVSKRTVKDVLEITSQMSFDLTAFVRSASAPKSVQLKSGQAAEVVEVTVADGSRYEEGSLLCLTISIWAKALAAEVKAQEKNIVSFMGLMAVPAPDRGAVRVKNGDATFIVAASDGLQKSSRVQRLQTEMAATLATDAQLESIGEFVPKQLPFDVAAEPALLTTCHLLESMSDDLKLGAGTAQLFQLNGVHLQLPQDDNVLTKDGKRIWFTARVYDYTGTTIVGVSQEAALELSGCADKDAFLQQVASNQVQFPVLSTVRVVRTIRDLKSTDTARHAASQEVGAASDSADKVVNAVVMKAAHYSIEQLPSKAVDDLTDLLSCTSAATDGLLPCQLQHVSLSSHYGFQIAYGEQKRTCTRALALLKSTEKSVTAAVGSGFRVTTKNVQDAGDAANTSVYTVSGYCLLDNVTEYKLDPAKGGRNPHRLVLAVVTGKIDDEFVVEQLWHLDPSQEAAALEHFAALLAAAAKVQGGMLSGAMKRKVEWTKSTPLDTRKCRSLARYSCLAFPGLQRHFGCQFCSAGIVVIAARA
;
A
#
# COMPACT_ATOMS: atom_id res chain seq x y z
N MET A 1 24.09 -17.32 28.24
CA MET A 1 23.45 -17.21 26.91
C MET A 1 23.48 -15.74 26.51
N ALA A 2 23.87 -15.41 25.28
CA ALA A 2 23.62 -14.07 24.76
C ALA A 2 22.11 -13.90 24.57
N GLY A 3 21.55 -12.73 24.94
CA GLY A 3 20.15 -12.43 24.65
C GLY A 3 19.97 -12.26 23.14
N GLU A 4 18.95 -12.89 22.57
CA GLU A 4 18.60 -12.71 21.15
C GLU A 4 18.36 -11.22 20.87
N ALA A 5 19.08 -10.66 19.90
CA ALA A 5 18.88 -9.29 19.47
C ALA A 5 17.51 -9.19 18.77
N LEU A 6 16.55 -8.56 19.45
CA LEU A 6 15.21 -8.34 18.91
C LEU A 6 15.27 -7.37 17.72
N THR A 7 14.42 -7.61 16.73
CA THR A 7 14.43 -6.86 15.47
C THR A 7 13.84 -5.47 15.65
N ASP A 8 14.47 -4.50 14.99
CA ASP A 8 13.97 -3.12 14.88
C ASP A 8 12.60 -3.10 14.18
N LEU A 9 11.62 -2.40 14.75
CA LEU A 9 10.27 -2.33 14.18
C LEU A 9 10.25 -1.73 12.76
N ARG A 10 11.22 -0.89 12.40
CA ARG A 10 11.39 -0.35 11.04
C ARG A 10 11.65 -1.44 9.98
N GLN A 11 12.07 -2.64 10.39
CA GLN A 11 12.26 -3.80 9.49
C GLN A 11 11.00 -4.68 9.36
N LEU A 12 9.86 -4.32 9.97
CA LEU A 12 8.60 -5.09 9.88
C LEU A 12 7.94 -4.95 8.50
N ASN A 13 8.03 -6.00 7.69
CA ASN A 13 7.36 -6.18 6.39
C ASN A 13 6.72 -7.58 6.30
N ALA A 14 6.13 -7.97 5.16
CA ALA A 14 5.42 -9.26 5.08
C ALA A 14 6.33 -10.49 5.22
N ALA A 15 7.64 -10.35 4.98
CA ALA A 15 8.61 -11.43 5.13
C ALA A 15 9.13 -11.53 6.59
N SER A 16 9.56 -10.42 7.16
CA SER A 16 10.08 -10.39 8.55
C SER A 16 8.98 -10.63 9.58
N ALA A 17 7.75 -10.22 9.33
CA ALA A 17 6.60 -10.47 10.21
C ALA A 17 6.41 -11.96 10.54
N ARG A 18 6.62 -12.85 9.56
CA ARG A 18 6.47 -14.30 9.72
C ARG A 18 7.51 -14.93 10.64
N ILE A 19 8.75 -14.44 10.60
CA ILE A 19 9.92 -15.15 11.18
C ILE A 19 10.61 -14.41 12.33
N ALA A 20 10.59 -13.08 12.32
CA ALA A 20 11.35 -12.25 13.25
C ALA A 20 10.56 -11.96 14.53
N GLU A 21 11.27 -11.50 15.55
CA GLU A 21 10.71 -11.21 16.86
C GLU A 21 11.09 -9.79 17.28
N PHE A 22 10.09 -9.01 17.69
CA PHE A 22 10.19 -7.56 17.89
C PHE A 22 9.81 -7.21 19.33
N ALA A 23 10.52 -6.25 19.94
CA ALA A 23 10.09 -5.64 21.19
C ALA A 23 9.14 -4.46 20.91
N VAL A 24 7.95 -4.49 21.48
CA VAL A 24 6.96 -3.40 21.38
C VAL A 24 6.38 -3.05 22.74
N LYS A 25 6.16 -1.75 22.97
CA LYS A 25 5.38 -1.22 24.08
C LYS A 25 3.99 -0.84 23.58
N VAL A 26 2.95 -1.22 24.32
CA VAL A 26 1.57 -0.82 24.03
C VAL A 26 1.35 0.61 24.51
N CYS A 27 1.10 1.50 23.57
CA CYS A 27 0.75 2.89 23.81
C CYS A 27 -0.71 3.14 23.40
N TYR A 28 -1.41 3.99 24.15
CA TYR A 28 -2.78 4.46 23.88
C TYR A 28 -3.80 3.38 23.44
N PRO A 29 -3.97 2.30 24.23
CA PRO A 29 -4.98 1.28 23.96
C PRO A 29 -6.39 1.81 24.22
N LYS A 30 -7.32 1.49 23.31
CA LYS A 30 -8.73 1.93 23.38
C LYS A 30 -9.67 0.99 22.65
N VAL A 31 -10.94 0.97 23.08
CA VAL A 31 -12.04 0.39 22.31
C VAL A 31 -12.73 1.51 21.53
N ILE A 32 -12.77 1.38 20.20
CA ILE A 32 -13.49 2.28 19.31
C ILE A 32 -14.81 1.62 18.94
N GLN A 33 -15.92 2.34 19.14
CA GLN A 33 -17.26 1.92 18.72
C GLN A 33 -17.70 2.74 17.51
N TYR A 34 -18.36 2.11 16.54
CA TYR A 34 -18.87 2.77 15.33
C TYR A 34 -20.19 2.13 14.90
N GLN A 35 -21.04 2.92 14.25
CA GLN A 35 -22.30 2.44 13.67
C GLN A 35 -22.14 2.25 12.16
N PHE A 36 -22.69 1.16 11.64
CA PHE A 36 -22.72 0.85 10.21
C PHE A 36 -24.09 0.26 9.85
N VAL A 37 -24.52 0.38 8.60
CA VAL A 37 -25.81 -0.17 8.15
C VAL A 37 -25.57 -1.52 7.48
N GLN A 38 -26.24 -2.57 7.95
CA GLN A 38 -26.19 -3.90 7.35
C GLN A 38 -27.62 -4.45 7.17
N SER A 39 -27.97 -4.82 5.94
CA SER A 39 -29.33 -5.24 5.56
C SER A 39 -30.42 -4.24 5.99
N GLY A 40 -30.15 -2.94 5.79
CA GLY A 40 -31.05 -1.84 6.16
C GLY A 40 -31.11 -1.49 7.65
N GLN A 41 -30.52 -2.30 8.53
CA GLN A 41 -30.49 -2.05 9.98
C GLN A 41 -29.18 -1.37 10.40
N GLN A 42 -29.26 -0.32 11.24
CA GLN A 42 -28.09 0.17 11.95
C GLN A 42 -27.60 -0.90 12.93
N LYS A 43 -26.31 -1.19 12.89
CA LYS A 43 -25.62 -2.09 13.82
C LYS A 43 -24.44 -1.35 14.45
N LEU A 44 -24.28 -1.55 15.76
CA LEU A 44 -23.09 -1.11 16.47
C LEU A 44 -22.00 -2.17 16.34
N ALA A 45 -20.85 -1.78 15.79
CA ALA A 45 -19.61 -2.56 15.83
C ALA A 45 -18.62 -1.92 16.80
N GLN A 46 -17.66 -2.71 17.27
CA GLN A 46 -16.53 -2.20 18.03
C GLN A 46 -15.24 -2.93 17.66
N TYR A 47 -14.10 -2.27 17.87
CA TYR A 47 -12.78 -2.87 17.73
C TYR A 47 -11.81 -2.28 18.75
N PHE A 48 -10.82 -3.08 19.15
CA PHE A 48 -9.71 -2.60 19.95
C PHE A 48 -8.65 -2.00 19.02
N SER A 49 -8.02 -0.91 19.44
CA SER A 49 -6.89 -0.30 18.75
C SER A 49 -5.86 0.22 19.75
N CYS A 50 -4.58 0.14 19.40
CA CYS A 50 -3.49 0.78 20.12
C CYS A 50 -2.39 1.25 19.14
N ARG A 51 -1.34 1.85 19.70
CA ARG A 51 -0.06 2.07 19.03
C ARG A 51 0.96 1.08 19.61
N LEU A 52 1.85 0.57 18.77
CA LEU A 52 2.91 -0.38 19.13
C LEU A 52 4.26 0.29 18.86
N THR A 53 4.95 0.73 19.91
CA THR A 53 6.15 1.58 19.83
C THR A 53 7.42 0.79 20.13
N SER A 54 8.50 1.11 19.42
CA SER A 54 9.81 0.47 19.52
C SER A 54 10.80 1.29 20.38
N ALA A 55 12.09 1.25 20.03
CA ALA A 55 13.16 1.92 20.76
C ALA A 55 13.07 3.46 20.71
N THR A 56 12.72 4.04 19.56
CA THR A 56 12.50 5.48 19.42
C THR A 56 11.02 5.85 19.50
N GLU A 57 10.74 7.10 19.85
CA GLU A 57 9.38 7.65 19.90
C GLU A 57 8.70 7.74 18.51
N HIS A 58 9.48 7.73 17.42
CA HIS A 58 8.96 7.82 16.05
C HIS A 58 8.74 6.45 15.39
N ASP A 59 9.33 5.38 15.94
CA ASP A 59 9.23 4.02 15.39
C ASP A 59 8.04 3.29 16.02
N TYR A 60 6.86 3.50 15.44
CA TYR A 60 5.61 2.86 15.85
C TYR A 60 4.71 2.48 14.67
N CYS A 61 3.84 1.50 14.90
CA CYS A 61 2.76 1.09 14.01
C CYS A 61 1.43 0.97 14.76
N GLU A 62 0.35 0.65 14.05
CA GLU A 62 -0.96 0.41 14.66
C GLU A 62 -1.15 -1.06 15.04
N GLY A 63 -1.74 -1.31 16.21
CA GLY A 63 -2.27 -2.62 16.58
C GLY A 63 -3.80 -2.59 16.62
N CYS A 64 -4.47 -3.66 16.22
CA CYS A 64 -5.93 -3.78 16.37
C CYS A 64 -6.43 -5.22 16.62
N VAL A 65 -7.59 -5.34 17.28
CA VAL A 65 -8.42 -6.57 17.31
C VAL A 65 -9.82 -6.22 16.80
N ARG A 66 -10.25 -6.87 15.71
CA ARG A 66 -11.55 -6.67 15.06
C ARG A 66 -12.40 -7.95 15.15
N GLY A 67 -12.97 -8.19 16.32
CA GLY A 67 -13.66 -9.43 16.68
C GLY A 67 -15.08 -9.23 17.21
N SER A 68 -15.55 -10.18 18.03
CA SER A 68 -16.76 -10.03 18.84
C SER A 68 -16.58 -8.99 19.97
N LYS A 69 -17.66 -8.63 20.66
CA LYS A 69 -17.61 -7.67 21.79
C LYS A 69 -16.64 -8.17 22.88
N GLU A 70 -16.68 -9.47 23.15
CA GLU A 70 -15.90 -10.18 24.16
C GLU A 70 -14.41 -10.24 23.77
N GLN A 71 -14.11 -10.52 22.50
CA GLN A 71 -12.73 -10.52 21.97
C GLN A 71 -12.10 -9.12 22.06
N VAL A 72 -12.87 -8.08 21.75
CA VAL A 72 -12.44 -6.68 21.86
C VAL A 72 -12.24 -6.26 23.32
N GLN A 73 -13.11 -6.70 24.24
CA GLN A 73 -12.99 -6.43 25.66
C GLN A 73 -11.77 -7.14 26.28
N SER A 74 -11.57 -8.42 25.97
CA SER A 74 -10.41 -9.20 26.43
C SER A 74 -9.09 -8.62 25.92
N ALA A 75 -9.05 -8.07 24.70
CA ALA A 75 -7.91 -7.32 24.19
C ALA A 75 -7.63 -6.04 25.02
N ALA A 76 -8.67 -5.26 25.36
CA ALA A 76 -8.52 -4.07 26.20
C ALA A 76 -8.04 -4.39 27.63
N GLU A 77 -8.39 -5.55 28.16
CA GLU A 77 -7.91 -6.04 29.45
C GLU A 77 -6.48 -6.58 29.40
N SER A 78 -6.07 -7.17 28.27
CA SER A 78 -4.75 -7.80 28.08
C SER A 78 -3.64 -6.82 27.66
N PHE A 79 -3.99 -5.79 26.88
CA PHE A 79 -3.04 -4.86 26.28
C PHE A 79 -3.19 -3.46 26.87
N LYS A 80 -2.73 -3.27 28.11
CA LYS A 80 -2.79 -1.98 28.83
C LYS A 80 -1.60 -1.08 28.48
N HIS A 81 -1.78 0.23 28.69
CA HIS A 81 -0.76 1.23 28.40
C HIS A 81 0.53 0.92 29.18
N GLY A 82 1.68 1.02 28.51
CA GLY A 82 3.00 0.79 29.11
C GLY A 82 3.41 -0.68 29.22
N MET A 83 2.52 -1.63 28.92
CA MET A 83 2.89 -3.06 28.87
C MET A 83 3.84 -3.34 27.70
N ILE A 84 4.84 -4.19 27.95
CA ILE A 84 5.92 -4.50 27.00
C ILE A 84 5.83 -5.98 26.61
N PHE A 85 5.89 -6.24 25.30
CA PHE A 85 5.76 -7.57 24.73
C PHE A 85 6.86 -7.85 23.69
N LYS A 86 7.34 -9.10 23.65
CA LYS A 86 8.00 -9.72 22.51
C LYS A 86 6.89 -10.24 21.59
N MET A 87 6.72 -9.62 20.41
CA MET A 87 5.77 -10.11 19.39
C MET A 87 6.48 -10.95 18.34
N LYS A 88 5.83 -12.02 17.89
CA LYS A 88 6.34 -12.98 16.90
C LYS A 88 5.20 -13.61 16.10
N LYS A 89 5.50 -14.24 14.96
CA LYS A 89 4.48 -14.70 13.99
C LYS A 89 3.45 -13.58 13.76
N VAL A 90 3.97 -12.39 13.43
CA VAL A 90 3.18 -11.16 13.33
C VAL A 90 2.30 -11.26 12.10
N VAL A 91 1.01 -10.99 12.28
CA VAL A 91 0.03 -11.00 11.19
C VAL A 91 -0.30 -9.56 10.82
N LEU A 92 -0.11 -9.20 9.55
CA LEU A 92 -0.39 -7.87 9.04
C LEU A 92 -1.80 -7.81 8.43
N SER A 93 -2.61 -6.86 8.89
CA SER A 93 -4.00 -6.70 8.47
C SER A 93 -4.09 -6.10 7.07
N GLN A 94 -4.43 -6.92 6.09
CA GLN A 94 -4.69 -6.51 4.70
C GLN A 94 -6.03 -5.74 4.53
N LYS A 95 -6.84 -5.64 5.60
CA LYS A 95 -8.21 -5.13 5.60
C LYS A 95 -8.32 -3.63 5.91
N VAL A 96 -7.21 -2.97 6.25
CA VAL A 96 -7.15 -1.51 6.46
C VAL A 96 -6.40 -0.90 5.27
N PRO A 97 -7.03 0.00 4.48
CA PRO A 97 -6.32 0.69 3.42
C PRO A 97 -5.19 1.56 3.98
N THR A 98 -4.09 1.65 3.24
CA THR A 98 -2.91 2.49 3.49
C THR A 98 -3.26 3.94 3.85
N THR A 99 -4.28 4.50 3.19
CA THR A 99 -4.84 5.82 3.44
C THR A 99 -5.48 6.00 4.83
N TYR A 100 -5.83 4.94 5.55
CA TYR A 100 -6.39 5.02 6.91
C TYR A 100 -5.41 4.62 8.02
N ILE A 101 -4.15 4.30 7.69
CA ILE A 101 -3.09 4.02 8.65
C ILE A 101 -2.41 5.34 9.00
N SER A 102 -2.56 5.85 10.21
CA SER A 102 -2.06 7.18 10.59
C SER A 102 -0.60 7.19 11.03
N ALA A 103 -0.06 6.05 11.46
CA ALA A 103 1.34 5.88 11.84
C ALA A 103 2.32 6.18 10.70
N ASP A 104 3.61 6.28 11.01
CA ASP A 104 4.68 6.44 10.02
C ASP A 104 4.99 5.11 9.30
N LEU A 105 5.09 4.01 10.05
CA LEU A 105 5.19 2.69 9.47
C LEU A 105 3.80 2.24 9.01
N LYS A 106 3.58 2.21 7.68
CA LYS A 106 2.27 1.97 7.05
C LYS A 106 1.82 0.50 7.07
N VAL A 107 1.80 -0.09 8.27
CA VAL A 107 1.29 -1.44 8.56
C VAL A 107 0.36 -1.40 9.77
N VAL A 108 -0.58 -2.35 9.81
CA VAL A 108 -1.44 -2.60 10.98
C VAL A 108 -1.27 -4.04 11.41
N VAL A 109 -0.94 -4.27 12.68
CA VAL A 109 -0.84 -5.60 13.29
C VAL A 109 -2.24 -6.10 13.65
N ASP A 110 -2.62 -7.27 13.16
CA ASP A 110 -3.75 -8.05 13.68
C ASP A 110 -3.29 -8.69 14.99
N MET A 111 -3.67 -8.07 16.10
CA MET A 111 -3.26 -8.48 17.44
C MET A 111 -4.01 -9.72 17.94
N GLN A 112 -5.05 -10.18 17.23
CA GLN A 112 -5.77 -11.40 17.58
C GLN A 112 -5.03 -12.66 17.11
N LYS A 113 -4.16 -12.51 16.11
CA LYS A 113 -3.44 -13.62 15.45
C LYS A 113 -1.92 -13.57 15.66
N THR A 114 -1.38 -12.37 15.86
CA THR A 114 0.01 -12.17 16.27
C THR A 114 0.26 -12.79 17.65
N SER A 115 1.34 -13.54 17.81
CA SER A 115 1.72 -14.11 19.11
C SER A 115 2.46 -13.08 19.96
N PHE A 116 1.91 -12.74 21.13
CA PHE A 116 2.55 -11.86 22.11
C PHE A 116 3.00 -12.64 23.35
N ALA A 117 4.22 -12.37 23.82
CA ALA A 117 4.70 -12.80 25.13
C ALA A 117 5.18 -11.58 25.92
N ALA A 118 4.68 -11.38 27.14
CA ALA A 118 5.10 -10.26 27.98
C ALA A 118 6.60 -10.37 28.32
N CYS A 119 7.36 -9.27 28.21
CA CYS A 119 8.80 -9.27 28.44
C CYS A 119 9.28 -8.01 29.18
N LYS A 120 10.54 -8.02 29.62
CA LYS A 120 11.18 -6.90 30.34
C LYS A 120 12.33 -6.35 29.51
N THR A 121 12.08 -5.27 28.79
CA THR A 121 13.07 -4.52 28.00
C THR A 121 13.00 -3.05 28.39
N SER A 122 14.10 -2.47 28.85
CA SER A 122 14.19 -1.07 29.29
C SER A 122 14.21 -0.07 28.14
N ASN A 123 14.74 -0.47 26.99
CA ASN A 123 15.16 0.43 25.91
C ASN A 123 14.03 0.71 24.89
N LEU A 124 12.80 0.90 25.37
CA LEU A 124 11.63 1.25 24.55
C LEU A 124 11.09 2.61 24.96
N ALA A 125 10.76 3.47 23.99
CA ALA A 125 10.24 4.81 24.23
C ALA A 125 8.97 4.78 25.11
N GLU A 126 8.77 5.79 25.97
CA GLU A 126 7.58 5.85 26.85
C GLU A 126 6.28 6.09 26.07
N THR A 127 6.37 6.78 24.93
CA THR A 127 5.24 7.19 24.09
C THR A 127 5.62 7.10 22.61
N CYS A 128 4.62 7.03 21.73
CA CYS A 128 4.78 7.32 20.30
C CYS A 128 4.52 8.82 20.05
N VAL A 129 5.37 9.43 19.23
CA VAL A 129 5.32 10.84 18.81
C VAL A 129 5.49 10.87 17.30
N SER A 130 4.67 11.63 16.58
CA SER A 130 4.83 11.74 15.13
C SER A 130 6.07 12.58 14.79
N LYS A 131 6.86 12.14 13.81
CA LYS A 131 7.94 12.97 13.25
C LYS A 131 7.43 14.01 12.24
N ARG A 132 6.19 13.84 11.74
CA ARG A 132 5.61 14.71 10.72
C ARG A 132 5.52 16.15 11.19
N THR A 133 5.77 17.08 10.28
CA THR A 133 5.61 18.51 10.55
C THR A 133 4.31 19.10 9.99
N VAL A 134 3.94 20.31 10.39
CA VAL A 134 2.89 21.09 9.72
C VAL A 134 3.26 21.38 8.26
N LYS A 135 4.56 21.58 7.93
CA LYS A 135 5.00 21.71 6.54
C LYS A 135 4.71 20.44 5.74
N ASP A 136 4.95 19.26 6.32
CA ASP A 136 4.68 17.97 5.66
C ASP A 136 3.21 17.85 5.26
N VAL A 137 2.27 18.36 6.07
CA VAL A 137 0.82 18.28 5.79
C VAL A 137 0.45 18.95 4.46
N LEU A 138 1.24 19.93 3.99
CA LEU A 138 1.07 20.57 2.68
C LEU A 138 1.44 19.63 1.50
N GLU A 139 2.20 18.56 1.74
CA GLU A 139 2.54 17.55 0.73
C GLU A 139 1.43 16.48 0.54
N ILE A 140 0.31 16.59 1.26
CA ILE A 140 -0.78 15.62 1.18
C ILE A 140 -1.68 15.88 -0.03
N THR A 141 -1.43 15.16 -1.12
CA THR A 141 -2.18 15.22 -2.39
C THR A 141 -3.44 14.34 -2.44
N SER A 142 -3.68 13.48 -1.44
CA SER A 142 -4.74 12.47 -1.43
C SER A 142 -5.41 12.37 -0.05
N GLN A 143 -6.66 11.89 0.05
CA GLN A 143 -7.30 11.72 1.36
C GLN A 143 -6.54 10.67 2.16
N MET A 144 -6.04 11.04 3.35
CA MET A 144 -5.33 10.11 4.21
C MET A 144 -5.35 10.48 5.70
N SER A 145 -5.15 9.49 6.55
CA SER A 145 -4.93 9.64 7.97
C SER A 145 -3.46 9.82 8.32
N PHE A 146 -3.20 10.65 9.33
CA PHE A 146 -1.84 10.95 9.80
C PHE A 146 -1.84 11.33 11.29
N ASP A 147 -0.69 11.12 11.94
CA ASP A 147 -0.41 11.59 13.30
C ASP A 147 0.45 12.87 13.22
N LEU A 148 0.25 13.82 14.14
CA LEU A 148 0.93 15.13 14.19
C LEU A 148 1.18 15.57 15.64
N THR A 149 2.36 16.10 15.96
CA THR A 149 2.68 16.66 17.27
C THR A 149 2.96 18.16 17.17
N ALA A 150 2.10 18.97 17.78
CA ALA A 150 2.05 20.43 17.57
C ALA A 150 1.56 21.18 18.83
N PHE A 151 1.91 22.45 18.91
CA PHE A 151 1.43 23.42 19.89
C PHE A 151 0.02 23.89 19.54
N VAL A 152 -0.93 23.77 20.48
CA VAL A 152 -2.31 24.23 20.33
C VAL A 152 -2.35 25.74 20.53
N ARG A 153 -2.43 26.50 19.43
CA ARG A 153 -2.43 27.97 19.46
C ARG A 153 -3.73 28.52 20.07
N SER A 154 -4.87 27.98 19.65
CA SER A 154 -6.21 28.47 20.00
C SER A 154 -7.30 27.53 19.50
N ALA A 155 -8.37 27.33 20.27
CA ALA A 155 -9.59 26.64 19.85
C ALA A 155 -10.80 27.60 19.83
N SER A 156 -11.56 27.61 18.73
CA SER A 156 -12.70 28.53 18.57
C SER A 156 -13.80 28.29 19.61
N ALA A 157 -14.77 29.21 19.69
CA ALA A 157 -16.08 28.84 20.19
C ALA A 157 -16.71 27.78 19.25
N PRO A 158 -17.54 26.85 19.76
CA PRO A 158 -18.31 25.95 18.90
C PRO A 158 -19.19 26.75 17.93
N LYS A 159 -19.11 26.41 16.64
CA LYS A 159 -19.93 26.97 15.57
C LYS A 159 -20.98 25.94 15.17
N SER A 160 -22.23 26.37 15.02
CA SER A 160 -23.28 25.51 14.44
C SER A 160 -23.13 25.52 12.91
N VAL A 161 -22.98 24.34 12.31
CA VAL A 161 -22.86 24.12 10.87
C VAL A 161 -24.01 23.23 10.43
N GLN A 162 -24.75 23.64 9.40
CA GLN A 162 -25.79 22.80 8.80
C GLN A 162 -25.16 21.75 7.88
N LEU A 163 -25.41 20.48 8.17
CA LEU A 163 -25.01 19.36 7.32
C LEU A 163 -25.90 19.28 6.07
N LYS A 164 -25.42 18.61 5.02
CA LYS A 164 -26.24 18.29 3.82
C LYS A 164 -27.48 17.44 4.13
N SER A 165 -27.57 16.83 5.32
CA SER A 165 -28.75 16.13 5.85
C SER A 165 -29.80 17.05 6.51
N GLY A 166 -29.58 18.37 6.56
CA GLY A 166 -30.46 19.33 7.26
C GLY A 166 -30.34 19.29 8.79
N GLN A 167 -29.38 18.52 9.33
CA GLN A 167 -29.07 18.48 10.75
C GLN A 167 -27.98 19.49 11.09
N ALA A 168 -28.13 20.18 12.23
CA ALA A 168 -27.07 21.03 12.78
C ALA A 168 -26.01 20.17 13.50
N ALA A 169 -24.74 20.45 13.24
CA ALA A 169 -23.59 19.89 13.94
C ALA A 169 -22.76 21.02 14.58
N GLU A 170 -22.12 20.75 15.72
CA GLU A 170 -21.17 21.69 16.33
C GLU A 170 -19.75 21.39 15.84
N VAL A 171 -19.02 22.44 15.44
CA VAL A 171 -17.61 22.35 15.01
C VAL A 171 -16.77 23.34 15.80
N VAL A 172 -15.60 22.89 16.28
CA VAL A 172 -14.56 23.75 16.86
C VAL A 172 -13.35 23.73 15.92
N GLU A 173 -12.96 24.90 15.42
CA GLU A 173 -11.72 25.04 14.66
C GLU A 173 -10.56 25.23 15.63
N VAL A 174 -9.53 24.39 15.51
CA VAL A 174 -8.31 24.44 16.33
C VAL A 174 -7.12 24.77 15.46
N THR A 175 -6.47 25.90 15.72
CA THR A 175 -5.22 26.27 15.05
C THR A 175 -4.04 25.69 15.83
N VAL A 176 -3.10 25.06 15.14
CA VAL A 176 -1.89 24.45 15.70
C VAL A 176 -0.64 24.85 14.92
N ALA A 177 0.53 24.81 15.53
CA ALA A 177 1.83 25.08 14.88
C ALA A 177 2.96 24.26 15.51
N ASP A 178 4.07 24.05 14.80
CA ASP A 178 5.17 23.17 15.25
C ASP A 178 6.57 23.62 14.81
N GLY A 179 6.82 24.92 14.76
CA GLY A 179 8.11 25.49 14.33
C GLY A 179 8.28 25.56 12.79
N SER A 180 7.51 24.79 12.02
CA SER A 180 7.46 24.83 10.55
C SER A 180 7.32 26.26 10.00
N ARG A 181 8.13 26.63 9.00
CA ARG A 181 8.08 27.94 8.35
C ARG A 181 7.97 27.81 6.82
N TYR A 182 7.34 28.82 6.21
CA TYR A 182 7.41 29.07 4.78
C TYR A 182 8.81 29.61 4.41
N GLU A 183 9.14 29.66 3.12
CA GLU A 183 10.50 30.05 2.66
C GLU A 183 10.83 31.51 3.02
N GLU A 184 9.82 32.37 3.14
CA GLU A 184 9.91 33.75 3.62
C GLU A 184 9.90 33.88 5.16
N GLY A 185 10.15 32.79 5.90
CA GLY A 185 10.33 32.79 7.36
C GLY A 185 9.04 32.87 8.21
N SER A 186 7.88 33.14 7.59
CA SER A 186 6.57 33.13 8.27
C SER A 186 6.24 31.75 8.84
N LEU A 187 5.70 31.70 10.07
CA LEU A 187 5.34 30.45 10.73
C LEU A 187 4.09 29.81 10.11
N LEU A 188 4.19 28.55 9.69
CA LEU A 188 3.07 27.76 9.22
C LEU A 188 2.18 27.34 10.38
N CYS A 189 0.89 27.61 10.25
CA CYS A 189 -0.16 27.11 11.11
C CYS A 189 -1.02 26.11 10.33
N LEU A 190 -1.60 25.14 11.04
CA LEU A 190 -2.62 24.24 10.51
C LEU A 190 -3.91 24.46 11.29
N THR A 191 -5.02 24.65 10.59
CA THR A 191 -6.35 24.67 11.20
C THR A 191 -7.02 23.30 11.06
N ILE A 192 -7.43 22.73 12.18
CA ILE A 192 -8.03 21.40 12.33
C ILE A 192 -9.49 21.57 12.76
N SER A 193 -10.43 21.10 11.92
CA SER A 193 -11.86 21.13 12.24
C SER A 193 -12.26 19.93 13.09
N ILE A 194 -12.66 20.17 14.35
CA ILE A 194 -13.08 19.13 15.29
C ILE A 194 -14.61 19.11 15.42
N TRP A 195 -15.21 18.00 14.99
CA TRP A 195 -16.65 17.72 14.98
C TRP A 195 -17.06 16.84 16.17
N ALA A 196 -16.11 16.15 16.81
CA ALA A 196 -16.36 15.33 17.99
C ALA A 196 -16.35 16.20 19.27
N LYS A 197 -17.53 16.44 19.86
CA LYS A 197 -17.73 17.36 21.00
C LYS A 197 -16.84 17.08 22.22
N ALA A 198 -16.56 15.81 22.54
CA ALA A 198 -15.66 15.43 23.63
C ALA A 198 -14.20 15.83 23.33
N LEU A 199 -13.68 15.42 22.18
CA LEU A 199 -12.34 15.77 21.69
C LEU A 199 -12.15 17.29 21.58
N ALA A 200 -13.19 18.04 21.18
CA ALA A 200 -13.15 19.50 21.13
C ALA A 200 -12.97 20.14 22.51
N ALA A 201 -13.56 19.56 23.56
CA ALA A 201 -13.36 20.01 24.94
C ALA A 201 -11.96 19.62 25.47
N GLU A 202 -11.49 18.41 25.19
CA GLU A 202 -10.15 17.93 25.53
C GLU A 202 -9.06 18.82 24.91
N VAL A 203 -9.13 19.08 23.60
CA VAL A 203 -8.16 19.92 22.88
C VAL A 203 -8.21 21.37 23.35
N LYS A 204 -9.40 21.90 23.68
CA LYS A 204 -9.52 23.24 24.25
C LYS A 204 -8.92 23.36 25.65
N ALA A 205 -8.97 22.30 26.46
CA ALA A 205 -8.26 22.24 27.75
C ALA A 205 -6.73 22.15 27.59
N GLN A 206 -6.22 21.94 26.36
CA GLN A 206 -4.79 21.93 26.03
C GLN A 206 -4.35 23.19 25.25
N GLU A 207 -5.15 24.26 25.19
CA GLU A 207 -4.68 25.54 24.63
C GLU A 207 -3.35 25.97 25.27
N LYS A 208 -2.44 26.49 24.43
CA LYS A 208 -1.06 26.89 24.78
C LYS A 208 -0.16 25.76 25.30
N ASN A 209 -0.54 24.50 25.08
CA ASN A 209 0.28 23.32 25.36
C ASN A 209 0.63 22.58 24.04
N ILE A 210 1.62 21.68 24.11
CA ILE A 210 1.93 20.76 23.00
C ILE A 210 1.22 19.43 23.23
N VAL A 211 0.54 18.95 22.19
CA VAL A 211 -0.17 17.67 22.17
C VAL A 211 0.23 16.87 20.94
N SER A 212 0.10 15.55 21.02
CA SER A 212 0.15 14.69 19.83
C SER A 212 -1.28 14.33 19.41
N PHE A 213 -1.73 14.87 18.29
CA PHE A 213 -2.95 14.43 17.62
C PHE A 213 -2.68 13.11 16.92
N MET A 214 -3.43 12.09 17.29
CA MET A 214 -3.32 10.74 16.76
C MET A 214 -4.57 10.41 15.95
N GLY A 215 -4.42 10.02 14.69
CA GLY A 215 -5.50 9.65 13.79
C GLY A 215 -6.25 10.85 13.20
N LEU A 216 -5.58 11.97 12.90
CA LEU A 216 -6.17 13.05 12.10
C LEU A 216 -6.49 12.54 10.68
N MET A 217 -7.38 13.25 9.98
CA MET A 217 -7.70 12.97 8.57
C MET A 217 -7.49 14.24 7.73
N ALA A 218 -6.57 14.16 6.79
CA ALA A 218 -6.39 15.12 5.71
C ALA A 218 -7.33 14.78 4.55
N VAL A 219 -7.98 15.81 4.01
CA VAL A 219 -8.83 15.75 2.82
C VAL A 219 -8.42 16.91 1.90
N PRO A 220 -7.89 16.65 0.69
CA PRO A 220 -7.58 17.71 -0.26
C PRO A 220 -8.79 18.61 -0.54
N ALA A 221 -8.56 19.92 -0.59
CA ALA A 221 -9.52 20.88 -1.08
C ALA A 221 -9.52 20.85 -2.62
N PRO A 222 -10.70 20.83 -3.29
CA PRO A 222 -10.77 20.98 -4.74
C PRO A 222 -10.23 22.33 -5.23
N ASP A 223 -10.24 23.31 -4.34
CA ASP A 223 -9.77 24.68 -4.50
C ASP A 223 -8.31 24.89 -4.02
N ARG A 224 -7.49 25.49 -4.89
CA ARG A 224 -6.14 26.03 -4.59
C ARG A 224 -5.08 25.06 -4.07
N GLY A 225 -5.33 23.74 -4.04
CA GLY A 225 -4.36 22.75 -3.53
C GLY A 225 -4.15 22.81 -2.02
N ALA A 226 -5.08 23.43 -1.28
CA ALA A 226 -5.05 23.42 0.17
C ALA A 226 -5.44 22.03 0.73
N VAL A 227 -4.96 21.69 1.92
CA VAL A 227 -5.33 20.45 2.62
C VAL A 227 -6.23 20.81 3.80
N ARG A 228 -7.45 20.26 3.83
CA ARG A 228 -8.36 20.41 4.97
C ARG A 228 -8.11 19.28 5.95
N VAL A 229 -7.85 19.62 7.20
CA VAL A 229 -7.62 18.62 8.25
C VAL A 229 -8.79 18.63 9.22
N LYS A 230 -9.29 17.44 9.54
CA LYS A 230 -10.36 17.22 10.50
C LYS A 230 -10.02 16.04 11.42
N ASN A 231 -10.78 15.90 12.49
CA ASN A 231 -10.83 14.60 13.17
C ASN A 231 -11.56 13.57 12.27
N GLY A 232 -11.09 12.32 12.30
CA GLY A 232 -11.89 11.14 11.97
C GLY A 232 -12.46 10.49 13.24
N ASP A 233 -13.17 9.39 13.08
CA ASP A 233 -13.84 8.69 14.20
C ASP A 233 -12.85 8.05 15.19
N ALA A 234 -11.63 7.78 14.72
CA ALA A 234 -10.55 7.20 15.51
C ALA A 234 -9.58 8.26 16.10
N THR A 235 -9.80 9.56 15.89
CA THR A 235 -8.89 10.60 16.40
C THR A 235 -8.90 10.67 17.93
N PHE A 236 -7.75 10.97 18.53
CA PHE A 236 -7.60 11.35 19.93
C PHE A 236 -6.38 12.26 20.09
N ILE A 237 -6.21 12.85 21.27
CA ILE A 237 -4.95 13.51 21.65
C ILE A 237 -4.20 12.76 22.74
N VAL A 238 -2.88 12.91 22.73
CA VAL A 238 -2.01 12.70 23.88
C VAL A 238 -1.77 14.05 24.53
N ALA A 239 -2.15 14.19 25.81
CA ALA A 239 -1.95 15.43 26.55
C ALA A 239 -0.48 15.61 26.97
N ALA A 240 -0.09 16.85 27.30
CA ALA A 240 1.29 17.15 27.70
C ALA A 240 1.78 16.27 28.87
N SER A 241 0.89 15.94 29.82
CA SER A 241 1.15 15.12 31.01
C SER A 241 1.64 13.71 30.75
N ASP A 242 1.31 13.12 29.60
CA ASP A 242 1.24 11.65 29.44
C ASP A 242 2.57 11.05 29.00
N GLY A 243 3.65 11.40 29.71
CA GLY A 243 5.05 11.16 29.32
C GLY A 243 5.54 12.06 28.18
N LEU A 244 4.63 12.77 27.49
CA LEU A 244 4.92 13.56 26.29
C LEU A 244 5.96 14.69 26.54
N GLN A 245 6.02 15.28 27.74
CA GLN A 245 7.08 16.24 28.12
C GLN A 245 8.52 15.66 28.08
N LYS A 246 8.70 14.33 28.13
CA LYS A 246 10.01 13.69 28.01
C LYS A 246 10.49 13.55 26.55
N SER A 247 9.62 13.82 25.59
CA SER A 247 9.93 13.75 24.16
C SER A 247 11.02 14.75 23.77
N SER A 248 12.02 14.28 23.04
CA SER A 248 13.09 15.11 22.51
C SER A 248 12.58 16.13 21.48
N ARG A 249 11.46 15.82 20.81
CA ARG A 249 10.78 16.71 19.88
C ARG A 249 10.03 17.81 20.64
N VAL A 250 9.26 17.44 21.66
CA VAL A 250 8.40 18.38 22.40
C VAL A 250 9.21 19.48 23.09
N GLN A 251 10.37 19.13 23.68
CA GLN A 251 11.26 20.10 24.32
C GLN A 251 11.85 21.13 23.34
N ARG A 252 12.16 20.71 22.10
CA ARG A 252 12.57 21.62 21.02
C ARG A 252 11.42 22.53 20.59
N LEU A 253 10.25 21.95 20.31
CA LEU A 253 9.06 22.70 19.92
C LEU A 253 8.62 23.74 20.98
N GLN A 254 8.76 23.43 22.28
CA GLN A 254 8.50 24.40 23.37
C GLN A 254 9.43 25.61 23.31
N THR A 255 10.69 25.41 22.91
CA THR A 255 11.68 26.48 22.76
C THR A 255 11.37 27.35 21.53
N GLU A 256 10.94 26.73 20.43
CA GLU A 256 10.69 27.39 19.15
C GLU A 256 9.33 28.14 19.09
N MET A 257 8.32 27.68 19.83
CA MET A 257 6.96 28.24 19.77
C MET A 257 6.73 29.53 20.57
N ALA A 258 7.73 30.00 21.32
CA ALA A 258 7.66 31.25 22.08
C ALA A 258 7.64 32.54 21.21
N ALA A 259 7.78 32.44 19.87
CA ALA A 259 8.33 33.54 19.06
C ALA A 259 7.54 34.06 17.83
N THR A 260 6.41 33.47 17.36
CA THR A 260 5.77 33.92 16.08
C THR A 260 4.31 33.45 15.93
N LEU A 261 3.31 34.30 15.56
CA LEU A 261 1.90 33.87 15.31
C LEU A 261 1.07 34.75 14.31
N ALA A 262 0.64 34.21 13.12
CA ALA A 262 -0.02 34.90 11.96
C ALA A 262 -1.47 34.39 11.55
N THR A 263 -1.97 34.48 10.29
CA THR A 263 -3.45 34.35 9.95
C THR A 263 -3.81 33.61 8.61
N ASP A 264 -5.10 33.24 8.38
CA ASP A 264 -5.64 32.23 7.40
C ASP A 264 -6.95 32.62 6.60
N ALA A 265 -7.34 31.87 5.50
CA ALA A 265 -8.70 31.75 4.82
C ALA A 265 -8.87 30.59 3.73
N GLN A 266 -10.10 30.11 3.31
CA GLN A 266 -10.39 28.75 2.65
C GLN A 266 -11.71 28.51 1.73
N LEU A 267 -11.92 27.32 1.03
CA LEU A 267 -13.17 26.50 0.56
C LEU A 267 -13.78 26.63 -0.91
N GLU A 268 -14.60 25.76 -1.64
CA GLU A 268 -15.27 24.37 -1.71
C GLU A 268 -15.96 24.14 -3.17
N SER A 269 -16.67 23.09 -3.73
CA SER A 269 -16.73 21.56 -3.79
C SER A 269 -17.47 20.85 -5.04
N ILE A 270 -18.31 19.76 -4.92
CA ILE A 270 -18.55 18.64 -5.96
C ILE A 270 -19.96 17.87 -6.02
N GLY A 271 -20.22 16.90 -6.97
CA GLY A 271 -21.43 15.99 -7.18
C GLY A 271 -21.25 14.63 -8.02
N GLU A 272 -22.31 13.80 -8.33
CA GLU A 272 -22.22 12.33 -8.78
C GLU A 272 -23.39 11.64 -9.66
N PHE A 273 -23.45 10.28 -9.91
CA PHE A 273 -24.61 9.47 -10.51
C PHE A 273 -24.34 8.00 -11.13
N VAL A 274 -25.34 7.08 -11.43
CA VAL A 274 -25.24 5.54 -11.54
C VAL A 274 -26.26 4.71 -12.48
N PRO A 275 -25.95 3.48 -13.05
CA PRO A 275 -26.82 2.46 -13.76
C PRO A 275 -26.59 0.89 -13.51
N LYS A 276 -26.59 -0.07 -14.50
CA LYS A 276 -26.76 -1.59 -14.37
C LYS A 276 -25.71 -2.58 -15.05
N GLN A 277 -26.01 -3.87 -15.37
CA GLN A 277 -25.10 -5.07 -15.21
C GLN A 277 -25.34 -6.31 -16.16
N LEU A 278 -24.33 -7.20 -16.43
CA LEU A 278 -24.42 -8.71 -16.56
C LEU A 278 -23.07 -9.54 -16.76
N PRO A 279 -22.69 -10.26 -17.88
CA PRO A 279 -21.92 -11.55 -17.81
C PRO A 279 -20.65 -11.73 -18.75
N PHE A 280 -19.87 -12.85 -18.67
CA PHE A 280 -19.11 -13.63 -19.74
C PHE A 280 -17.95 -14.58 -19.24
N ASP A 281 -17.15 -15.27 -20.11
CA ASP A 281 -16.08 -16.26 -19.80
C ASP A 281 -14.62 -15.69 -19.84
N VAL A 282 -13.65 -16.37 -19.21
CA VAL A 282 -12.41 -15.76 -18.70
C VAL A 282 -11.11 -16.24 -19.37
N ALA A 283 -11.02 -17.52 -19.70
CA ALA A 283 -9.77 -18.12 -20.15
C ALA A 283 -9.49 -17.89 -21.64
N ALA A 284 -10.51 -18.07 -22.49
CA ALA A 284 -10.39 -17.92 -23.94
C ALA A 284 -10.57 -16.48 -24.44
N GLU A 285 -11.25 -15.62 -23.68
CA GLU A 285 -11.66 -14.30 -24.18
C GLU A 285 -10.52 -13.27 -24.22
N PRO A 286 -10.54 -12.29 -25.15
CA PRO A 286 -9.56 -11.21 -25.19
C PRO A 286 -9.77 -10.19 -24.05
N ALA A 287 -8.81 -10.10 -23.15
CA ALA A 287 -8.85 -9.25 -21.95
C ALA A 287 -8.39 -7.82 -22.24
N LEU A 288 -9.11 -6.79 -21.78
CA LEU A 288 -8.70 -5.38 -21.88
C LEU A 288 -7.40 -5.13 -21.10
N LEU A 289 -6.34 -4.61 -21.74
CA LEU A 289 -5.13 -4.22 -21.00
C LEU A 289 -5.45 -3.04 -20.08
N THR A 290 -5.02 -3.10 -18.82
CA THR A 290 -5.20 -2.02 -17.84
C THR A 290 -4.08 -2.03 -16.79
N THR A 291 -4.12 -1.10 -15.84
CA THR A 291 -3.19 -0.98 -14.71
C THR A 291 -3.96 -0.91 -13.39
N CYS A 292 -3.28 -1.06 -12.25
CA CYS A 292 -3.90 -1.10 -10.92
C CYS A 292 -4.70 0.18 -10.64
N HIS A 293 -4.13 1.35 -10.93
CA HIS A 293 -4.79 2.63 -10.68
C HIS A 293 -5.96 2.91 -11.64
N LEU A 294 -5.86 2.49 -12.91
CA LEU A 294 -7.01 2.54 -13.81
C LEU A 294 -8.12 1.60 -13.31
N LEU A 295 -7.78 0.40 -12.84
CA LEU A 295 -8.75 -0.54 -12.27
C LEU A 295 -9.41 -0.02 -10.99
N GLU A 296 -8.65 0.60 -10.08
CA GLU A 296 -9.19 1.25 -8.88
C GLU A 296 -10.05 2.47 -9.25
N SER A 297 -9.69 3.26 -10.26
CA SER A 297 -10.55 4.37 -10.74
C SER A 297 -11.90 3.91 -11.31
N MET A 298 -12.02 2.62 -11.63
CA MET A 298 -13.27 1.96 -12.04
C MET A 298 -13.99 1.26 -10.88
N SER A 299 -13.49 1.28 -9.64
CA SER A 299 -14.14 0.59 -8.50
C SER A 299 -15.54 1.14 -8.23
N ASP A 300 -15.69 2.48 -8.22
CA ASP A 300 -16.95 3.16 -7.93
C ASP A 300 -17.75 3.58 -9.18
N ASP A 301 -17.33 3.17 -10.38
CA ASP A 301 -17.99 3.55 -11.64
C ASP A 301 -18.99 2.50 -12.13
N LEU A 302 -20.22 2.56 -11.61
CA LEU A 302 -21.32 1.72 -12.08
C LEU A 302 -21.74 2.02 -13.53
N LYS A 303 -21.39 3.19 -14.11
CA LYS A 303 -21.70 3.55 -15.52
C LYS A 303 -20.84 2.78 -16.50
N LEU A 304 -19.55 2.62 -16.19
CA LEU A 304 -18.58 2.10 -17.14
C LEU A 304 -18.84 0.63 -17.49
N GLY A 305 -19.29 0.40 -18.73
CA GLY A 305 -19.61 -0.91 -19.30
C GLY A 305 -20.83 -1.57 -18.66
N ALA A 306 -21.83 -0.77 -18.31
CA ALA A 306 -23.10 -1.24 -17.76
C ALA A 306 -23.78 -2.24 -18.71
N GLY A 307 -24.07 -3.45 -18.20
CA GLY A 307 -24.72 -4.52 -18.97
C GLY A 307 -23.88 -5.79 -19.18
N THR A 308 -22.56 -5.77 -18.93
CA THR A 308 -21.71 -6.97 -19.06
C THR A 308 -20.73 -7.15 -17.89
N ALA A 309 -20.14 -8.34 -17.77
CA ALA A 309 -18.87 -8.47 -17.06
C ALA A 309 -17.77 -7.81 -17.91
N GLN A 310 -16.61 -7.56 -17.31
CA GLN A 310 -15.45 -6.99 -17.99
C GLN A 310 -14.20 -7.76 -17.59
N LEU A 311 -13.52 -8.34 -18.57
CA LEU A 311 -12.26 -9.03 -18.38
C LEU A 311 -11.10 -8.09 -18.69
N PHE A 312 -10.28 -7.84 -17.67
CA PHE A 312 -9.07 -7.04 -17.75
C PHE A 312 -7.83 -7.92 -17.59
N GLN A 313 -6.68 -7.45 -18.09
CA GLN A 313 -5.37 -8.04 -17.86
C GLN A 313 -4.40 -6.96 -17.38
N LEU A 314 -3.69 -7.25 -16.29
CA LEU A 314 -2.64 -6.41 -15.73
C LEU A 314 -1.31 -7.19 -15.84
N ASN A 315 -0.28 -6.53 -16.34
CA ASN A 315 1.03 -7.13 -16.59
C ASN A 315 2.09 -6.45 -15.72
N GLY A 316 2.98 -7.22 -15.09
CA GLY A 316 4.04 -6.68 -14.24
C GLY A 316 3.55 -6.23 -12.87
N VAL A 317 2.56 -6.95 -12.32
CA VAL A 317 1.98 -6.66 -10.99
C VAL A 317 2.64 -7.50 -9.89
N HIS A 318 2.81 -6.91 -8.71
CA HIS A 318 3.17 -7.62 -7.49
C HIS A 318 1.91 -7.86 -6.65
N LEU A 319 1.71 -9.09 -6.16
CA LEU A 319 0.54 -9.46 -5.34
C LEU A 319 0.97 -9.78 -3.91
N GLN A 320 0.33 -9.15 -2.94
CA GLN A 320 0.60 -9.43 -1.54
C GLN A 320 0.13 -10.85 -1.16
N LEU A 321 1.04 -11.63 -0.60
CA LEU A 321 0.77 -12.97 -0.06
C LEU A 321 -0.38 -12.94 0.98
N PRO A 322 -1.21 -14.00 1.09
CA PRO A 322 -2.18 -14.11 2.16
C PRO A 322 -1.48 -14.04 3.54
N GLN A 323 -2.14 -13.34 4.47
CA GLN A 323 -1.70 -13.15 5.86
C GLN A 323 -2.65 -13.81 6.88
N ASP A 324 -3.66 -14.54 6.41
CA ASP A 324 -4.75 -15.11 7.21
C ASP A 324 -4.84 -16.61 6.91
N ASP A 325 -4.87 -17.48 7.91
CA ASP A 325 -5.04 -18.94 7.71
C ASP A 325 -6.38 -19.26 7.02
N ASN A 326 -7.36 -18.36 7.13
CA ASN A 326 -8.67 -18.47 6.48
C ASN A 326 -8.61 -18.08 4.98
N VAL A 327 -7.85 -18.86 4.20
CA VAL A 327 -7.76 -18.77 2.73
C VAL A 327 -8.86 -19.56 2.00
N LEU A 328 -10.00 -19.83 2.65
CA LEU A 328 -11.07 -20.68 2.12
C LEU A 328 -12.41 -19.93 2.00
N THR A 329 -13.26 -20.42 1.10
CA THR A 329 -14.68 -20.04 1.05
C THR A 329 -15.40 -20.42 2.35
N LYS A 330 -16.49 -19.71 2.72
CA LYS A 330 -17.28 -19.96 3.95
C LYS A 330 -17.75 -21.42 4.15
N ASP A 331 -17.83 -22.21 3.07
CA ASP A 331 -18.20 -23.62 3.09
C ASP A 331 -16.99 -24.59 3.14
N GLY A 332 -15.77 -24.08 3.29
CA GLY A 332 -14.50 -24.82 3.33
C GLY A 332 -14.06 -25.46 2.00
N LYS A 333 -14.85 -25.33 0.94
CA LYS A 333 -14.65 -26.16 -0.27
C LYS A 333 -13.51 -25.68 -1.15
N ARG A 334 -13.41 -24.37 -1.41
CA ARG A 334 -12.45 -23.80 -2.37
C ARG A 334 -11.51 -22.78 -1.72
N ILE A 335 -10.33 -22.60 -2.29
CA ILE A 335 -9.45 -21.48 -1.94
C ILE A 335 -10.08 -20.16 -2.39
N TRP A 336 -10.07 -19.19 -1.48
CA TRP A 336 -10.52 -17.82 -1.69
C TRP A 336 -9.93 -16.89 -0.63
N PHE A 337 -9.28 -15.81 -1.06
CA PHE A 337 -8.83 -14.73 -0.17
C PHE A 337 -8.83 -13.39 -0.95
N THR A 338 -8.59 -12.29 -0.25
CA THR A 338 -8.39 -10.97 -0.85
C THR A 338 -6.92 -10.59 -0.81
N ALA A 339 -6.37 -10.10 -1.93
CA ALA A 339 -5.00 -9.60 -2.01
C ALA A 339 -5.00 -8.12 -2.44
N ARG A 340 -3.97 -7.38 -2.02
CA ARG A 340 -3.63 -6.09 -2.62
C ARG A 340 -2.65 -6.32 -3.77
N VAL A 341 -2.91 -5.67 -4.89
CA VAL A 341 -2.12 -5.72 -6.12
C VAL A 341 -1.42 -4.37 -6.30
N TYR A 342 -0.16 -4.39 -6.69
CA TYR A 342 0.69 -3.20 -6.89
C TYR A 342 1.27 -3.18 -8.30
N ASP A 343 1.30 -2.00 -8.93
CA ASP A 343 2.17 -1.72 -10.08
C ASP A 343 2.72 -0.27 -10.01
N TYR A 344 3.39 0.16 -11.08
CA TYR A 344 4.00 1.49 -11.19
C TYR A 344 2.99 2.64 -11.34
N THR A 345 1.69 2.34 -11.39
CA THR A 345 0.60 3.31 -11.53
C THR A 345 -0.16 3.53 -10.23
N GLY A 346 -0.27 2.51 -9.37
CA GLY A 346 -0.95 2.58 -8.08
C GLY A 346 -1.16 1.20 -7.44
N THR A 347 -2.19 1.07 -6.61
CA THR A 347 -2.66 -0.23 -6.08
C THR A 347 -4.16 -0.41 -6.23
N THR A 348 -4.62 -1.66 -6.11
CA THR A 348 -6.04 -2.03 -6.04
C THR A 348 -6.23 -3.28 -5.19
N ILE A 349 -7.46 -3.56 -4.72
CA ILE A 349 -7.80 -4.74 -3.92
C ILE A 349 -8.66 -5.69 -4.75
N VAL A 350 -8.27 -6.97 -4.79
CA VAL A 350 -8.95 -8.01 -5.58
C VAL A 350 -9.26 -9.25 -4.73
N GLY A 351 -10.34 -9.95 -5.07
CA GLY A 351 -10.49 -11.36 -4.70
C GLY A 351 -9.54 -12.22 -5.54
N VAL A 352 -9.02 -13.31 -4.97
CA VAL A 352 -8.18 -14.30 -5.68
C VAL A 352 -8.91 -15.64 -5.70
N SER A 353 -9.14 -16.17 -6.91
CA SER A 353 -9.76 -17.49 -7.11
C SER A 353 -8.81 -18.62 -6.69
N GLN A 354 -9.35 -19.81 -6.43
CA GLN A 354 -8.52 -21.01 -6.24
C GLN A 354 -7.57 -21.26 -7.41
N GLU A 355 -8.06 -21.12 -8.64
CA GLU A 355 -7.27 -21.38 -9.85
C GLU A 355 -6.08 -20.43 -9.94
N ALA A 356 -6.30 -19.13 -9.73
CA ALA A 356 -5.25 -18.13 -9.66
C ALA A 356 -4.30 -18.34 -8.47
N ALA A 357 -4.80 -18.78 -7.31
CA ALA A 357 -3.96 -19.05 -6.14
C ALA A 357 -2.98 -20.21 -6.37
N LEU A 358 -3.41 -21.25 -7.09
CA LEU A 358 -2.56 -22.37 -7.50
C LEU A 358 -1.57 -21.94 -8.59
N GLU A 359 -2.02 -21.20 -9.61
CA GLU A 359 -1.16 -20.64 -10.66
C GLU A 359 -0.09 -19.66 -10.12
N LEU A 360 -0.41 -18.88 -9.10
CA LEU A 360 0.53 -17.96 -8.43
C LEU A 360 1.50 -18.70 -7.50
N SER A 361 1.11 -19.79 -6.86
CA SER A 361 1.96 -20.50 -5.88
C SER A 361 2.75 -21.67 -6.47
N GLY A 362 2.42 -22.10 -7.69
CA GLY A 362 2.94 -23.34 -8.26
C GLY A 362 2.43 -24.61 -7.55
N CYS A 363 1.46 -24.51 -6.64
CA CYS A 363 0.88 -25.66 -5.96
C CYS A 363 0.02 -26.47 -6.94
N ALA A 364 0.21 -27.79 -6.97
CA ALA A 364 -0.55 -28.69 -7.84
C ALA A 364 -2.05 -28.75 -7.47
N ASP A 365 -2.37 -28.60 -6.19
CA ASP A 365 -3.72 -28.72 -5.65
C ASP A 365 -3.93 -27.84 -4.40
N LYS A 366 -5.18 -27.85 -3.92
CA LYS A 366 -5.64 -27.09 -2.76
C LYS A 366 -4.92 -27.46 -1.47
N ASP A 367 -4.63 -28.73 -1.25
CA ASP A 367 -4.15 -29.20 0.05
C ASP A 367 -2.65 -28.95 0.18
N ALA A 368 -1.90 -29.04 -0.92
CA ALA A 368 -0.53 -28.53 -1.02
C ALA A 368 -0.45 -27.01 -0.72
N PHE A 369 -1.38 -26.20 -1.25
CA PHE A 369 -1.46 -24.77 -0.95
C PHE A 369 -1.78 -24.50 0.52
N LEU A 370 -2.75 -25.22 1.10
CA LEU A 370 -3.09 -25.10 2.53
C LEU A 370 -1.91 -25.49 3.42
N GLN A 371 -1.14 -26.52 3.05
CA GLN A 371 0.08 -26.92 3.77
C GLN A 371 1.14 -25.80 3.73
N GLN A 372 1.35 -25.15 2.58
CA GLN A 372 2.28 -24.01 2.47
C GLN A 372 1.81 -22.78 3.25
N VAL A 373 0.50 -22.50 3.27
CA VAL A 373 -0.08 -21.40 4.08
C VAL A 373 0.13 -21.66 5.57
N ALA A 374 -0.29 -22.83 6.06
CA ALA A 374 -0.14 -23.20 7.48
C ALA A 374 1.34 -23.22 7.92
N SER A 375 2.24 -23.64 7.03
CA SER A 375 3.70 -23.65 7.27
C SER A 375 4.37 -22.28 7.05
N ASN A 376 3.63 -21.24 6.67
CA ASN A 376 4.12 -19.90 6.30
C ASN A 376 5.13 -19.87 5.12
N GLN A 377 5.23 -20.97 4.38
CA GLN A 377 6.11 -21.17 3.22
C GLN A 377 5.52 -20.69 1.89
N VAL A 378 4.22 -20.34 1.85
CA VAL A 378 3.57 -19.87 0.61
C VAL A 378 4.27 -18.64 0.02
N GLN A 379 4.63 -18.75 -1.26
CA GLN A 379 5.27 -17.72 -2.09
C GLN A 379 4.44 -17.44 -3.36
N PHE A 380 4.59 -16.24 -3.93
CA PHE A 380 4.13 -15.85 -5.27
C PHE A 380 5.31 -15.19 -6.02
N PRO A 381 5.34 -15.24 -7.36
CA PRO A 381 6.30 -14.50 -8.18
C PRO A 381 6.37 -13.02 -7.83
N VAL A 382 7.59 -12.50 -7.78
CA VAL A 382 7.88 -11.08 -7.47
C VAL A 382 7.09 -10.14 -8.38
N LEU A 383 6.99 -10.50 -9.67
CA LEU A 383 6.07 -9.92 -10.63
C LEU A 383 5.27 -11.03 -11.34
N SER A 384 3.98 -10.77 -11.53
CA SER A 384 3.02 -11.64 -12.22
C SER A 384 2.29 -10.89 -13.34
N THR A 385 1.66 -11.62 -14.24
CA THR A 385 0.52 -11.14 -15.03
C THR A 385 -0.76 -11.77 -14.49
N VAL A 386 -1.82 -10.99 -14.37
CA VAL A 386 -3.12 -11.46 -13.88
C VAL A 386 -4.25 -11.06 -14.83
N ARG A 387 -5.27 -11.91 -14.90
CA ARG A 387 -6.57 -11.60 -15.52
C ARG A 387 -7.62 -11.40 -14.45
N VAL A 388 -8.20 -10.20 -14.44
CA VAL A 388 -9.19 -9.75 -13.46
C VAL A 388 -10.55 -9.64 -14.13
N VAL A 389 -11.55 -10.33 -13.58
CA VAL A 389 -12.95 -10.10 -13.95
C VAL A 389 -13.53 -9.04 -13.02
N ARG A 390 -13.97 -7.92 -13.61
CA ARG A 390 -14.79 -6.91 -12.96
C ARG A 390 -16.27 -7.25 -13.20
N THR A 391 -17.05 -7.37 -12.12
CA THR A 391 -18.50 -7.58 -12.16
C THR A 391 -19.21 -6.59 -11.24
N ILE A 392 -20.29 -5.98 -11.71
CA ILE A 392 -21.31 -5.38 -10.84
C ILE A 392 -22.19 -6.53 -10.33
N ARG A 393 -22.64 -6.49 -9.06
CA ARG A 393 -23.51 -7.50 -8.44
C ARG A 393 -24.55 -6.88 -7.52
N ASP A 394 -25.68 -7.57 -7.37
CA ASP A 394 -26.68 -7.28 -6.35
C ASP A 394 -26.31 -7.94 -5.01
N LEU A 395 -26.42 -7.22 -3.91
CA LEU A 395 -26.48 -7.78 -2.56
C LEU A 395 -27.83 -8.46 -2.36
N LYS A 396 -27.84 -9.56 -1.60
CA LYS A 396 -29.07 -10.17 -1.06
C LYS A 396 -29.05 -10.09 0.45
N SER A 397 -30.22 -9.91 1.07
CA SER A 397 -30.35 -9.62 2.51
C SER A 397 -29.75 -10.67 3.46
N THR A 398 -29.50 -11.89 2.97
CA THR A 398 -28.85 -13.00 3.69
C THR A 398 -27.32 -12.98 3.62
N ASP A 399 -26.70 -12.22 2.72
CA ASP A 399 -25.25 -12.15 2.61
C ASP A 399 -24.65 -11.32 3.74
N THR A 400 -24.03 -12.03 4.70
CA THR A 400 -23.26 -11.42 5.78
C THR A 400 -22.04 -10.68 5.21
N ALA A 401 -22.20 -9.35 5.07
CA ALA A 401 -21.26 -8.43 4.43
C ALA A 401 -19.83 -8.62 4.95
N ARG A 402 -18.92 -8.93 4.00
CA ARG A 402 -17.44 -9.02 4.12
C ARG A 402 -16.72 -9.61 2.88
N HIS A 403 -17.44 -9.87 1.77
CA HIS A 403 -16.90 -10.56 0.59
C HIS A 403 -17.10 -9.81 -0.73
N ALA A 404 -17.31 -8.49 -0.66
CA ALA A 404 -17.09 -7.62 -1.80
C ALA A 404 -15.74 -6.91 -1.68
N ALA A 405 -15.05 -6.69 -2.80
CA ALA A 405 -13.83 -5.89 -2.86
C ALA A 405 -14.16 -4.40 -3.00
N SER A 406 -14.98 -3.88 -2.08
CA SER A 406 -15.58 -2.54 -2.12
C SER A 406 -15.48 -1.84 -0.77
N GLN A 407 -15.25 -0.53 -0.79
CA GLN A 407 -15.09 0.28 0.41
C GLN A 407 -16.44 0.57 1.08
N GLU A 408 -16.49 0.63 2.42
CA GLU A 408 -17.67 1.08 3.18
C GLU A 408 -17.49 2.53 3.66
N VAL A 409 -18.05 3.51 2.94
CA VAL A 409 -18.48 4.82 3.47
C VAL A 409 -19.77 5.22 2.77
N GLY A 410 -20.83 5.55 3.52
CA GLY A 410 -22.17 5.73 2.95
C GLY A 410 -22.68 7.17 2.91
N ALA A 411 -23.45 7.48 1.88
CA ALA A 411 -24.50 8.49 1.87
C ALA A 411 -25.71 7.93 1.10
N ALA A 412 -26.94 8.31 1.48
CA ALA A 412 -28.13 7.68 0.95
C ALA A 412 -28.44 8.09 -0.51
N SER A 413 -28.66 7.10 -1.37
CA SER A 413 -29.40 7.22 -2.63
C SER A 413 -30.16 5.91 -2.88
N ASP A 414 -31.28 5.97 -3.60
CA ASP A 414 -32.29 4.89 -3.67
C ASP A 414 -31.91 3.70 -4.60
N SER A 415 -30.66 3.23 -4.50
CA SER A 415 -30.13 2.09 -5.28
C SER A 415 -29.22 1.18 -4.44
N ALA A 416 -29.54 1.03 -3.15
CA ALA A 416 -28.72 0.44 -2.08
C ALA A 416 -28.23 -1.02 -2.24
N ASP A 417 -28.54 -1.70 -3.35
CA ASP A 417 -28.25 -3.12 -3.56
C ASP A 417 -27.02 -3.39 -4.46
N LYS A 418 -26.45 -2.43 -5.20
CA LYS A 418 -25.40 -2.74 -6.22
C LYS A 418 -23.97 -2.38 -5.83
N VAL A 419 -23.05 -3.34 -6.04
CA VAL A 419 -21.61 -3.23 -5.71
C VAL A 419 -20.70 -3.83 -6.78
N VAL A 420 -19.53 -3.21 -7.01
CA VAL A 420 -18.48 -3.70 -7.93
C VAL A 420 -17.57 -4.72 -7.23
N ASN A 421 -17.14 -5.73 -7.99
CA ASN A 421 -16.24 -6.79 -7.54
C ASN A 421 -15.16 -7.04 -8.60
N ALA A 422 -13.89 -6.87 -8.23
CA ALA A 422 -12.72 -7.27 -9.02
C ALA A 422 -12.16 -8.61 -8.49
N VAL A 423 -12.00 -9.60 -9.38
CA VAL A 423 -11.52 -10.95 -9.02
C VAL A 423 -10.44 -11.42 -9.98
N VAL A 424 -9.23 -11.70 -9.48
CA VAL A 424 -8.21 -12.43 -10.22
C VAL A 424 -8.68 -13.87 -10.39
N MET A 425 -8.89 -14.24 -11.65
CA MET A 425 -9.38 -15.58 -12.02
C MET A 425 -8.29 -16.45 -12.65
N LYS A 426 -7.31 -15.83 -13.31
CA LYS A 426 -6.14 -16.47 -13.93
C LYS A 426 -4.87 -15.66 -13.67
N ALA A 427 -3.73 -16.33 -13.55
CA ALA A 427 -2.42 -15.74 -13.32
C ALA A 427 -1.30 -16.46 -14.08
N ALA A 428 -0.17 -15.79 -14.26
CA ALA A 428 1.07 -16.37 -14.78
C ALA A 428 2.29 -15.59 -14.25
N HIS A 429 3.46 -16.24 -14.23
CA HIS A 429 4.72 -15.55 -13.98
C HIS A 429 4.95 -14.44 -15.03
N TYR A 430 5.43 -13.27 -14.61
CA TYR A 430 5.78 -12.20 -15.54
C TYR A 430 7.05 -12.54 -16.33
N SER A 431 7.15 -12.11 -17.58
CA SER A 431 8.29 -12.41 -18.45
C SER A 431 9.06 -11.12 -18.74
N ILE A 432 10.32 -11.06 -18.29
CA ILE A 432 11.18 -9.88 -18.49
C ILE A 432 11.59 -9.68 -19.96
N GLU A 433 11.49 -10.73 -20.78
CA GLU A 433 11.66 -10.67 -22.24
C GLU A 433 10.47 -9.98 -22.95
N GLN A 434 9.33 -9.83 -22.28
CA GLN A 434 8.12 -9.21 -22.85
C GLN A 434 8.05 -7.73 -22.51
N LEU A 435 8.85 -6.94 -23.24
CA LEU A 435 8.92 -5.47 -23.10
C LEU A 435 7.52 -4.80 -23.13
N PRO A 436 7.30 -3.74 -22.32
CA PRO A 436 6.10 -2.91 -22.40
C PRO A 436 5.86 -2.38 -23.82
N SER A 437 4.75 -2.81 -24.44
CA SER A 437 4.39 -2.37 -25.79
C SER A 437 3.87 -0.93 -25.82
N LYS A 438 3.83 -0.29 -27.00
CA LYS A 438 3.19 1.02 -27.20
C LYS A 438 1.71 1.12 -26.75
N ALA A 439 1.01 0.01 -26.51
CA ALA A 439 -0.32 0.05 -25.90
C ALA A 439 -0.30 0.54 -24.43
N VAL A 440 0.87 0.63 -23.80
CA VAL A 440 1.08 1.23 -22.46
C VAL A 440 1.11 2.76 -22.53
N ASP A 441 1.47 3.34 -23.69
CA ASP A 441 1.34 4.79 -23.90
C ASP A 441 -0.15 5.20 -23.88
N ASP A 442 -1.03 4.44 -24.57
CA ASP A 442 -2.49 4.63 -24.54
C ASP A 442 -3.08 4.65 -23.11
N LEU A 443 -2.52 3.82 -22.20
CA LEU A 443 -2.93 3.78 -20.79
C LEU A 443 -2.41 4.98 -20.01
N THR A 444 -1.27 5.53 -20.40
CA THR A 444 -0.66 6.68 -19.76
C THR A 444 -1.46 7.95 -20.05
N ASP A 445 -2.00 8.08 -21.25
CA ASP A 445 -2.96 9.13 -21.60
C ASP A 445 -4.24 9.04 -20.74
N LEU A 446 -4.80 7.84 -20.53
CA LEU A 446 -5.94 7.63 -19.63
C LEU A 446 -5.60 7.91 -18.16
N LEU A 447 -4.40 7.54 -17.70
CA LEU A 447 -3.92 7.85 -16.35
C LEU A 447 -3.82 9.36 -16.13
N SER A 448 -3.49 10.15 -17.16
CA SER A 448 -3.49 11.61 -17.08
C SER A 448 -4.88 12.21 -16.75
N CYS A 449 -5.98 11.47 -17.01
CA CYS A 449 -7.33 11.87 -16.63
C CYS A 449 -7.62 11.65 -15.13
N THR A 450 -6.90 10.73 -14.48
CA THR A 450 -7.08 10.38 -13.06
C THR A 450 -6.36 11.35 -12.11
N SER A 451 -6.69 11.30 -10.82
CA SER A 451 -5.85 11.86 -9.74
C SER A 451 -4.57 11.03 -9.60
N ALA A 452 -3.44 11.64 -9.22
CA ALA A 452 -2.22 10.88 -8.96
C ALA A 452 -2.41 9.83 -7.85
N ALA A 453 -1.96 8.59 -8.09
CA ALA A 453 -1.81 7.60 -7.02
C ALA A 453 -0.64 7.97 -6.10
N THR A 454 -0.75 7.58 -4.84
CA THR A 454 0.25 7.83 -3.79
C THR A 454 0.76 6.57 -3.10
N ASP A 455 0.19 5.40 -3.41
CA ASP A 455 0.77 4.09 -3.16
C ASP A 455 1.11 3.37 -4.49
N GLY A 456 1.73 2.19 -4.42
CA GLY A 456 2.17 1.44 -5.61
C GLY A 456 3.52 0.75 -5.44
N LEU A 457 4.03 0.23 -6.56
CA LEU A 457 5.36 -0.37 -6.73
C LEU A 457 6.10 0.35 -7.86
N LEU A 458 6.90 1.38 -7.53
CA LEU A 458 7.58 2.22 -8.52
C LEU A 458 8.97 1.68 -8.88
N PRO A 459 9.33 1.55 -10.18
CA PRO A 459 10.68 1.22 -10.59
C PRO A 459 11.64 2.38 -10.27
N CYS A 460 12.82 2.07 -9.74
CA CYS A 460 13.78 3.07 -9.28
C CYS A 460 15.25 2.67 -9.45
N GLN A 461 16.11 3.68 -9.49
CA GLN A 461 17.49 3.57 -9.01
C GLN A 461 17.50 3.91 -7.51
N LEU A 462 18.27 3.21 -6.69
CA LEU A 462 18.32 3.40 -5.25
C LEU A 462 18.77 4.82 -4.85
N GLN A 463 19.62 5.47 -5.65
CA GLN A 463 20.04 6.86 -5.45
C GLN A 463 18.89 7.88 -5.46
N HIS A 464 17.75 7.55 -6.09
CA HIS A 464 16.59 8.43 -6.21
C HIS A 464 15.51 8.19 -5.15
N VAL A 465 15.72 7.27 -4.19
CA VAL A 465 14.72 6.90 -3.18
C VAL A 465 14.94 7.65 -1.86
N SER A 466 14.03 8.57 -1.55
CA SER A 466 13.89 9.18 -0.22
C SER A 466 12.70 8.57 0.55
N LEU A 467 12.69 8.74 1.87
CA LEU A 467 11.51 8.44 2.68
C LEU A 467 10.50 9.59 2.55
N SER A 468 9.22 9.25 2.41
CA SER A 468 8.10 10.20 2.51
C SER A 468 7.50 10.14 3.91
N SER A 469 7.24 11.30 4.52
CA SER A 469 6.48 11.41 5.78
C SER A 469 5.10 10.75 5.71
N HIS A 470 4.51 10.64 4.52
CA HIS A 470 3.12 10.23 4.33
C HIS A 470 2.95 8.88 3.66
N TYR A 471 3.78 8.57 2.67
CA TYR A 471 3.48 7.51 1.70
C TYR A 471 4.45 6.32 1.74
N GLY A 472 5.47 6.37 2.59
CA GLY A 472 6.56 5.39 2.64
C GLY A 472 7.79 5.93 1.92
N PHE A 473 7.76 5.92 0.58
CA PHE A 473 8.84 6.45 -0.26
C PHE A 473 8.39 7.63 -1.12
N GLN A 474 9.37 8.43 -1.54
CA GLN A 474 9.30 9.36 -2.65
C GLN A 474 10.47 9.06 -3.59
N ILE A 475 10.20 8.98 -4.89
CA ILE A 475 11.18 8.60 -5.92
C ILE A 475 11.28 9.72 -6.95
N ALA A 476 12.50 10.17 -7.23
CA ALA A 476 12.78 11.19 -8.24
C ALA A 476 12.88 10.60 -9.66
N TYR A 477 12.30 11.32 -10.62
CA TYR A 477 12.33 11.07 -12.06
C TYR A 477 12.70 12.39 -12.75
N GLY A 478 13.98 12.78 -12.68
CA GLY A 478 14.41 14.13 -13.01
C GLY A 478 13.82 15.15 -12.03
N GLU A 479 13.18 16.20 -12.55
CA GLU A 479 12.51 17.23 -11.74
C GLU A 479 11.22 16.72 -11.06
N GLN A 480 10.58 15.68 -11.61
CA GLN A 480 9.36 15.12 -11.03
C GLN A 480 9.68 14.19 -9.85
N LYS A 481 8.76 14.14 -8.88
CA LYS A 481 8.80 13.17 -7.79
C LYS A 481 7.47 12.45 -7.67
N ARG A 482 7.49 11.13 -7.52
CA ARG A 482 6.30 10.29 -7.31
C ARG A 482 6.40 9.55 -5.98
N THR A 483 5.28 9.39 -5.29
CA THR A 483 5.21 8.73 -3.98
C THR A 483 4.70 7.30 -4.10
N CYS A 484 5.20 6.39 -3.23
CA CYS A 484 4.80 4.99 -3.27
C CYS A 484 5.13 4.22 -1.97
N THR A 485 4.46 3.09 -1.79
CA THR A 485 4.64 2.18 -0.64
C THR A 485 5.72 1.12 -0.85
N ARG A 486 6.13 0.87 -2.09
CA ARG A 486 7.16 -0.11 -2.47
C ARG A 486 7.98 0.46 -3.63
N ALA A 487 9.27 0.19 -3.63
CA ALA A 487 10.14 0.48 -4.77
C ALA A 487 10.61 -0.83 -5.42
N LEU A 488 10.78 -0.84 -6.74
CA LEU A 488 11.27 -1.96 -7.53
C LEU A 488 12.65 -1.60 -8.07
N ALA A 489 13.71 -2.26 -7.63
CA ALA A 489 15.08 -1.94 -8.04
C ALA A 489 15.72 -3.11 -8.78
N LEU A 490 16.42 -2.84 -9.89
CA LEU A 490 17.26 -3.82 -10.57
C LEU A 490 18.69 -3.67 -10.03
N LEU A 491 19.15 -4.66 -9.27
CA LEU A 491 20.36 -4.58 -8.45
C LEU A 491 21.44 -5.54 -8.94
N LYS A 492 22.70 -5.10 -8.89
CA LYS A 492 23.90 -5.92 -9.10
C LYS A 492 24.72 -6.02 -7.82
N SER A 493 25.32 -7.18 -7.55
CA SER A 493 26.30 -7.34 -6.47
C SER A 493 27.41 -8.33 -6.86
N THR A 494 28.64 -7.99 -6.48
CA THR A 494 29.85 -8.84 -6.57
C THR A 494 30.23 -9.45 -5.22
N GLU A 495 29.50 -9.11 -4.14
CA GLU A 495 29.80 -9.54 -2.77
C GLU A 495 29.05 -10.81 -2.38
N LYS A 496 29.51 -11.44 -1.28
CA LYS A 496 28.76 -12.51 -0.62
C LYS A 496 27.82 -11.95 0.43
N SER A 497 26.64 -12.52 0.52
CA SER A 497 25.69 -12.21 1.59
C SER A 497 26.10 -12.88 2.90
N VAL A 498 26.05 -12.10 3.99
CA VAL A 498 26.14 -12.60 5.35
C VAL A 498 24.74 -13.06 5.80
N THR A 499 24.67 -14.19 6.51
CA THR A 499 23.42 -14.75 7.04
C THR A 499 23.50 -14.83 8.56
N ALA A 500 22.50 -14.28 9.26
CA ALA A 500 22.38 -14.33 10.72
C ALA A 500 21.01 -14.89 11.11
N ALA A 501 20.96 -15.76 12.11
CA ALA A 501 19.70 -16.29 12.63
C ALA A 501 18.90 -15.20 13.37
N VAL A 502 17.60 -15.12 13.10
CA VAL A 502 16.67 -14.17 13.73
C VAL A 502 15.32 -14.87 13.93
N GLY A 503 14.89 -15.03 15.18
CA GLY A 503 13.63 -15.71 15.53
C GLY A 503 13.59 -17.14 14.99
N SER A 504 12.61 -17.45 14.13
CA SER A 504 12.47 -18.76 13.49
C SER A 504 13.05 -18.85 12.07
N GLY A 505 13.89 -17.89 11.66
CA GLY A 505 14.52 -17.87 10.34
C GLY A 505 15.83 -17.08 10.33
N PHE A 506 16.12 -16.40 9.21
CA PHE A 506 17.37 -15.70 9.00
C PHE A 506 17.17 -14.30 8.40
N ARG A 507 17.98 -13.36 8.88
CA ARG A 507 18.26 -12.10 8.19
C ARG A 507 19.47 -12.34 7.27
N VAL A 508 19.30 -12.08 5.98
CA VAL A 508 20.37 -12.08 4.99
C VAL A 508 20.74 -10.63 4.71
N THR A 509 22.03 -10.32 4.63
CA THR A 509 22.52 -8.95 4.43
C THR A 509 23.70 -8.93 3.46
N THR A 510 23.61 -8.12 2.42
CA THR A 510 24.68 -7.93 1.42
C THR A 510 25.13 -6.48 1.45
N LYS A 511 26.44 -6.25 1.43
CA LYS A 511 27.03 -4.90 1.29
C LYS A 511 27.47 -4.66 -0.16
N ASN A 512 27.87 -3.43 -0.46
CA ASN A 512 28.39 -3.01 -1.76
C ASN A 512 27.45 -3.36 -2.95
N VAL A 513 26.13 -3.33 -2.71
CA VAL A 513 25.11 -3.55 -3.74
C VAL A 513 24.92 -2.26 -4.54
N GLN A 514 24.85 -2.36 -5.86
CA GLN A 514 24.73 -1.22 -6.77
C GLN A 514 23.46 -1.34 -7.64
N ASP A 515 22.97 -0.21 -8.16
CA ASP A 515 21.99 -0.22 -9.25
C ASP A 515 22.61 -0.87 -10.49
N ALA A 516 21.90 -1.80 -11.15
CA ALA A 516 22.41 -2.47 -12.35
C ALA A 516 22.23 -1.62 -13.61
N GLY A 517 21.09 -0.94 -13.73
CA GLY A 517 20.71 -0.10 -14.87
C GLY A 517 21.43 1.25 -14.97
N ASP A 518 22.42 1.50 -14.11
CA ASP A 518 23.28 2.68 -14.16
C ASP A 518 24.75 2.25 -14.13
N ALA A 519 25.50 2.64 -15.15
CA ALA A 519 26.93 2.39 -15.28
C ALA A 519 27.79 3.59 -14.87
N ALA A 520 27.18 4.77 -14.70
CA ALA A 520 27.84 5.98 -14.20
C ALA A 520 27.73 6.11 -12.68
N ASN A 521 26.62 5.65 -12.10
CA ASN A 521 26.45 5.58 -10.66
C ASN A 521 27.38 4.52 -10.03
N THR A 522 28.34 4.98 -9.25
CA THR A 522 29.25 4.14 -8.47
C THR A 522 28.77 3.91 -7.03
N SER A 523 27.65 4.53 -6.63
CA SER A 523 27.11 4.47 -5.26
C SER A 523 26.81 3.04 -4.84
N VAL A 524 27.08 2.75 -3.57
CA VAL A 524 26.99 1.42 -2.98
C VAL A 524 26.11 1.43 -1.74
N TYR A 525 25.25 0.41 -1.62
CA TYR A 525 24.24 0.30 -0.57
C TYR A 525 24.36 -1.01 0.20
N THR A 526 23.77 -1.05 1.39
CA THR A 526 23.50 -2.33 2.08
C THR A 526 22.07 -2.76 1.76
N VAL A 527 21.85 -4.03 1.48
CA VAL A 527 20.52 -4.62 1.26
C VAL A 527 20.31 -5.76 2.25
N SER A 528 19.17 -5.75 2.95
CA SER A 528 18.79 -6.81 3.88
C SER A 528 17.42 -7.40 3.56
N GLY A 529 17.27 -8.71 3.82
CA GLY A 529 16.03 -9.44 3.61
C GLY A 529 15.84 -10.54 4.65
N TYR A 530 14.61 -11.06 4.74
CA TYR A 530 14.19 -11.97 5.81
C TYR A 530 13.60 -13.26 5.19
N CYS A 531 14.12 -14.42 5.61
CA CYS A 531 13.85 -15.71 4.98
C CYS A 531 13.81 -16.89 5.97
N LEU A 532 13.20 -18.00 5.55
CA LEU A 532 13.31 -19.28 6.25
C LEU A 532 14.61 -20.00 5.82
N LEU A 533 14.89 -21.17 6.41
CA LEU A 533 16.02 -22.00 5.97
C LEU A 533 15.85 -22.42 4.50
N ASP A 534 14.63 -22.85 4.14
CA ASP A 534 14.31 -23.48 2.85
C ASP A 534 14.53 -22.53 1.67
N ASN A 535 14.32 -21.23 1.86
CA ASN A 535 14.50 -20.20 0.84
C ASN A 535 15.67 -19.24 1.12
N VAL A 536 16.60 -19.57 2.02
CA VAL A 536 17.76 -18.70 2.34
C VAL A 536 18.60 -18.36 1.11
N THR A 537 18.67 -19.26 0.12
CA THR A 537 19.38 -19.05 -1.14
C THR A 537 18.72 -18.02 -2.06
N GLU A 538 17.39 -17.86 -1.99
CA GLU A 538 16.66 -16.84 -2.78
C GLU A 538 16.98 -15.42 -2.29
N TYR A 539 17.38 -15.28 -1.02
CA TYR A 539 17.73 -13.98 -0.44
C TYR A 539 19.23 -13.64 -0.50
N LYS A 540 20.06 -14.56 -0.99
CA LYS A 540 21.51 -14.33 -1.17
C LYS A 540 21.82 -13.72 -2.53
N LEU A 541 22.57 -12.63 -2.53
CA LEU A 541 23.09 -11.99 -3.74
C LEU A 541 24.47 -12.55 -4.16
N ASP A 542 24.89 -13.70 -3.61
CA ASP A 542 26.16 -14.36 -3.91
C ASP A 542 26.36 -14.53 -5.45
N PRO A 543 27.46 -14.01 -6.03
CA PRO A 543 27.78 -14.24 -7.44
C PRO A 543 28.09 -15.73 -7.72
N ALA A 544 27.91 -16.15 -8.98
CA ALA A 544 28.04 -17.54 -9.37
C ALA A 544 29.51 -18.02 -9.30
N LYS A 545 29.79 -19.00 -8.43
CA LYS A 545 31.14 -19.60 -8.29
C LYS A 545 31.62 -20.19 -9.62
N GLY A 546 32.68 -19.62 -10.19
CA GLY A 546 33.29 -20.10 -11.44
C GLY A 546 32.48 -19.78 -12.71
N GLY A 547 31.46 -18.93 -12.64
CA GLY A 547 30.72 -18.45 -13.81
C GLY A 547 31.50 -17.41 -14.63
N ARG A 548 31.01 -17.09 -15.83
CA ARG A 548 31.56 -16.00 -16.67
C ARG A 548 31.16 -14.60 -16.19
N ASN A 549 30.04 -14.47 -15.46
CA ASN A 549 29.59 -13.20 -14.90
C ASN A 549 30.16 -13.02 -13.48
N PRO A 550 30.85 -11.90 -13.18
CA PRO A 550 31.46 -11.66 -11.86
C PRO A 550 30.44 -11.24 -10.79
N HIS A 551 29.21 -10.90 -11.19
CA HIS A 551 28.14 -10.38 -10.35
C HIS A 551 26.89 -11.26 -10.39
N ARG A 552 26.06 -11.13 -9.35
CA ARG A 552 24.65 -11.51 -9.36
C ARG A 552 23.81 -10.34 -9.86
N LEU A 553 22.78 -10.62 -10.65
CA LEU A 553 21.73 -9.68 -11.03
C LEU A 553 20.39 -10.13 -10.40
N VAL A 554 19.66 -9.20 -9.78
CA VAL A 554 18.33 -9.44 -9.21
C VAL A 554 17.36 -8.29 -9.47
N LEU A 555 16.08 -8.60 -9.52
CA LEU A 555 15.01 -7.61 -9.39
C LEU A 555 14.43 -7.68 -7.96
N ALA A 556 14.38 -6.54 -7.26
CA ALA A 556 14.14 -6.47 -5.82
C ALA A 556 12.92 -5.61 -5.48
N VAL A 557 12.03 -6.12 -4.61
CA VAL A 557 10.92 -5.34 -4.03
C VAL A 557 11.35 -4.79 -2.67
N VAL A 558 11.61 -3.49 -2.63
CA VAL A 558 12.06 -2.73 -1.46
C VAL A 558 10.84 -2.21 -0.69
N THR A 559 10.86 -2.37 0.64
CA THR A 559 9.77 -2.01 1.56
C THR A 559 10.19 -1.10 2.72
N GLY A 560 11.49 -0.99 3.01
CA GLY A 560 12.02 -0.02 3.97
C GLY A 560 13.38 0.57 3.54
N LYS A 561 13.71 1.74 4.08
CA LYS A 561 15.07 2.31 4.10
C LYS A 561 15.39 2.70 5.54
N ILE A 562 16.51 2.21 6.06
CA ILE A 562 17.03 2.50 7.40
C ILE A 562 18.45 3.01 7.20
N ASP A 563 18.64 4.31 7.36
CA ASP A 563 19.90 4.99 7.04
C ASP A 563 20.31 4.62 5.59
N ASP A 564 21.44 3.94 5.34
CA ASP A 564 21.85 3.47 4.00
C ASP A 564 21.62 1.96 3.75
N GLU A 565 20.77 1.33 4.56
CA GLU A 565 20.28 -0.03 4.38
C GLU A 565 18.88 -0.03 3.74
N PHE A 566 18.71 -0.74 2.63
CA PHE A 566 17.41 -1.01 2.02
C PHE A 566 16.88 -2.39 2.43
N VAL A 567 15.66 -2.44 2.94
CA VAL A 567 14.98 -3.66 3.40
C VAL A 567 14.08 -4.19 2.28
N VAL A 568 14.36 -5.40 1.80
CA VAL A 568 13.58 -6.07 0.74
C VAL A 568 12.54 -7.04 1.31
N GLU A 569 11.41 -7.15 0.62
CA GLU A 569 10.36 -8.14 0.90
C GLU A 569 10.51 -9.39 0.03
N GLN A 570 10.97 -9.25 -1.22
CA GLN A 570 11.28 -10.37 -2.11
C GLN A 570 12.41 -10.02 -3.11
N LEU A 571 13.05 -11.06 -3.66
CA LEU A 571 14.10 -10.98 -4.67
C LEU A 571 13.83 -11.99 -5.79
N TRP A 572 13.92 -11.56 -7.06
CA TRP A 572 13.88 -12.43 -8.24
C TRP A 572 15.28 -12.49 -8.85
N HIS A 573 15.89 -13.68 -8.82
CA HIS A 573 17.16 -13.95 -9.49
C HIS A 573 16.98 -14.00 -11.00
N LEU A 574 17.82 -13.25 -11.71
CA LEU A 574 17.82 -13.20 -13.17
C LEU A 574 19.01 -14.00 -13.70
N ASP A 575 18.77 -14.78 -14.75
CA ASP A 575 19.83 -15.58 -15.36
C ASP A 575 20.84 -14.69 -16.12
N PRO A 576 22.12 -15.07 -16.21
CA PRO A 576 23.12 -14.35 -17.00
C PRO A 576 22.73 -14.10 -18.47
N SER A 577 21.91 -14.99 -19.06
CA SER A 577 21.36 -14.83 -20.40
C SER A 577 20.26 -13.76 -20.51
N GLN A 578 19.61 -13.42 -19.40
CA GLN A 578 18.53 -12.43 -19.32
C GLN A 578 19.03 -11.02 -19.03
N GLU A 579 20.32 -10.82 -18.69
CA GLU A 579 20.87 -9.54 -18.24
C GLU A 579 20.60 -8.37 -19.22
N ALA A 580 20.82 -8.57 -20.52
CA ALA A 580 20.54 -7.53 -21.52
C ALA A 580 19.05 -7.18 -21.60
N ALA A 581 18.17 -8.20 -21.61
CA ALA A 581 16.72 -8.01 -21.63
C ALA A 581 16.23 -7.35 -20.33
N ALA A 582 16.81 -7.69 -19.19
CA ALA A 582 16.49 -7.10 -17.89
C ALA A 582 16.84 -5.61 -17.82
N LEU A 583 18.00 -5.21 -18.35
CA LEU A 583 18.44 -3.82 -18.43
C LEU A 583 17.51 -3.00 -19.36
N GLU A 584 17.21 -3.51 -20.56
CA GLU A 584 16.28 -2.88 -21.50
C GLU A 584 14.86 -2.77 -20.92
N HIS A 585 14.35 -3.84 -20.32
CA HIS A 585 13.03 -3.88 -19.71
C HIS A 585 12.90 -2.95 -18.51
N PHE A 586 13.92 -2.90 -17.64
CA PHE A 586 13.89 -2.03 -16.48
C PHE A 586 14.00 -0.55 -16.88
N ALA A 587 14.79 -0.23 -17.92
CA ALA A 587 14.79 1.10 -18.52
C ALA A 587 13.41 1.47 -19.13
N ALA A 588 12.73 0.52 -19.78
CA ALA A 588 11.37 0.73 -20.28
C ALA A 588 10.34 0.94 -19.15
N LEU A 589 10.46 0.24 -18.03
CA LEU A 589 9.63 0.45 -16.83
C LEU A 589 9.90 1.82 -16.18
N LEU A 590 11.17 2.23 -16.03
CA LEU A 590 11.55 3.56 -15.57
C LEU A 590 10.95 4.66 -16.45
N ALA A 591 11.06 4.51 -17.78
CA ALA A 591 10.48 5.45 -18.74
C ALA A 591 8.94 5.49 -18.67
N ALA A 592 8.26 4.35 -18.51
CA ALA A 592 6.81 4.30 -18.33
C ALA A 592 6.38 4.98 -17.01
N ALA A 593 7.11 4.74 -15.92
CA ALA A 593 6.82 5.34 -14.62
C ALA A 593 7.11 6.85 -14.56
N ALA A 594 8.06 7.34 -15.36
CA ALA A 594 8.33 8.77 -15.55
C ALA A 594 7.27 9.46 -16.44
N LYS A 595 6.72 8.77 -17.44
CA LYS A 595 5.64 9.29 -18.31
C LYS A 595 4.30 9.44 -17.56
N VAL A 596 4.02 8.59 -16.57
CA VAL A 596 2.85 8.74 -15.68
C VAL A 596 3.06 9.97 -14.80
N GLN A 597 2.61 11.12 -15.30
CA GLN A 597 2.76 12.41 -14.63
C GLN A 597 2.23 12.35 -13.20
N GLY A 598 3.05 12.78 -12.25
CA GLY A 598 2.53 13.24 -10.97
C GLY A 598 1.63 14.45 -11.23
N GLY A 599 0.32 14.32 -10.95
CA GLY A 599 -0.71 15.33 -11.22
C GLY A 599 -0.60 16.59 -10.33
N MET A 600 0.54 17.27 -10.37
CA MET A 600 0.84 18.53 -9.70
C MET A 600 1.51 19.50 -10.67
N LEU A 601 0.72 20.43 -11.22
CA LEU A 601 1.19 21.77 -11.64
C LEU A 601 -0.01 22.68 -12.00
N SER A 602 -1.09 22.11 -12.53
CA SER A 602 -2.41 22.78 -12.53
C SER A 602 -3.15 22.45 -11.23
N GLY A 603 -3.37 23.46 -10.38
CA GLY A 603 -4.05 23.34 -9.07
C GLY A 603 -5.56 23.09 -9.13
N ALA A 604 -6.01 22.21 -10.02
CA ALA A 604 -7.38 21.79 -10.20
C ALA A 604 -7.49 20.28 -9.97
N MET A 605 -8.21 19.88 -8.92
CA MET A 605 -8.58 18.50 -8.68
C MET A 605 -9.42 18.00 -9.87
N LYS A 606 -8.84 17.15 -10.73
CA LYS A 606 -9.66 16.38 -11.70
C LYS A 606 -10.63 15.53 -10.87
N ARG A 607 -11.94 15.78 -11.09
CA ARG A 607 -13.04 15.11 -10.39
C ARG A 607 -12.98 13.59 -10.63
N LYS A 608 -13.77 12.81 -9.87
CA LYS A 608 -14.08 11.40 -10.18
C LYS A 608 -14.30 11.29 -11.70
N VAL A 609 -13.48 10.48 -12.37
CA VAL A 609 -13.27 10.60 -13.82
C VAL A 609 -14.55 10.23 -14.56
N GLU A 610 -15.32 11.22 -14.99
CA GLU A 610 -16.49 10.97 -15.82
C GLU A 610 -16.03 10.74 -17.26
N TRP A 611 -15.80 9.46 -17.58
CA TRP A 611 -15.26 8.97 -18.85
C TRP A 611 -16.18 9.34 -20.02
N THR A 612 -15.89 10.49 -20.64
CA THR A 612 -16.81 11.20 -21.57
C THR A 612 -16.30 11.30 -23.01
N LYS A 613 -15.12 10.76 -23.32
CA LYS A 613 -14.53 10.77 -24.68
C LYS A 613 -13.78 9.48 -25.01
N SER A 614 -12.88 9.07 -24.12
CA SER A 614 -12.15 7.80 -24.16
C SER A 614 -12.19 7.20 -22.76
N THR A 615 -12.15 5.87 -22.69
CA THR A 615 -12.42 5.12 -21.46
C THR A 615 -11.47 3.92 -21.32
N PRO A 616 -11.33 3.33 -20.12
CA PRO A 616 -10.63 2.06 -19.92
C PRO A 616 -11.23 0.84 -20.67
N LEU A 617 -12.40 0.98 -21.31
CA LEU A 617 -13.00 -0.06 -22.17
C LEU A 617 -12.60 0.05 -23.64
N ASP A 618 -12.05 1.21 -24.04
CA ASP A 618 -11.50 1.44 -25.38
C ASP A 618 -10.04 0.96 -25.50
N THR A 619 -9.46 0.43 -24.42
CA THR A 619 -8.08 -0.06 -24.39
C THR A 619 -7.91 -1.34 -25.20
N ARG A 620 -6.67 -1.62 -25.61
CA ARG A 620 -6.37 -2.75 -26.49
C ARG A 620 -6.45 -4.08 -25.76
N LYS A 621 -7.13 -5.05 -26.37
CA LYS A 621 -7.34 -6.39 -25.78
C LYS A 621 -6.15 -7.34 -26.00
N CYS A 622 -5.60 -7.85 -24.90
CA CYS A 622 -4.65 -8.97 -24.86
C CYS A 622 -5.37 -10.29 -25.14
N ARG A 623 -5.12 -10.87 -26.31
CA ARG A 623 -5.67 -12.18 -26.72
C ARG A 623 -5.05 -13.37 -25.95
N SER A 624 -3.88 -13.17 -25.35
CA SER A 624 -3.11 -14.20 -24.63
C SER A 624 -2.62 -13.65 -23.30
N LEU A 625 -2.60 -14.49 -22.27
CA LEU A 625 -1.98 -14.21 -20.98
C LEU A 625 -0.47 -13.88 -21.11
N ALA A 626 0.11 -13.28 -20.08
CA ALA A 626 1.45 -12.66 -20.03
C ALA A 626 1.67 -11.46 -20.98
N ARG A 627 1.28 -11.58 -22.25
CA ARG A 627 1.63 -10.60 -23.29
C ARG A 627 0.97 -9.24 -23.12
N TYR A 628 1.71 -8.19 -23.46
CA TYR A 628 1.13 -6.87 -23.78
C TYR A 628 0.41 -6.90 -25.15
N SER A 629 -0.56 -6.01 -25.35
CA SER A 629 -1.38 -5.96 -26.57
C SER A 629 -0.62 -5.26 -27.72
N CYS A 630 -0.36 -6.01 -28.79
CA CYS A 630 0.40 -5.51 -29.94
C CYS A 630 -0.36 -4.46 -30.78
N LEU A 631 0.37 -3.74 -31.64
CA LEU A 631 -0.21 -2.92 -32.71
C LEU A 631 -0.85 -3.82 -33.77
N ALA A 632 -2.12 -4.17 -33.57
CA ALA A 632 -2.93 -4.85 -34.57
C ALA A 632 -3.35 -3.87 -35.67
N PHE A 633 -2.53 -3.72 -36.71
CA PHE A 633 -2.96 -3.07 -37.95
C PHE A 633 -4.12 -3.88 -38.56
N PRO A 634 -5.30 -3.27 -38.83
CA PRO A 634 -6.43 -3.95 -39.47
C PRO A 634 -6.19 -4.08 -40.99
N GLY A 635 -5.18 -4.85 -41.38
CA GLY A 635 -4.76 -4.93 -42.80
C GLY A 635 -3.65 -5.90 -43.17
N LEU A 636 -3.19 -6.81 -42.29
CA LEU A 636 -2.12 -7.75 -42.67
C LEU A 636 -2.20 -9.15 -42.02
N GLN A 637 -3.32 -9.85 -42.22
CA GLN A 637 -3.32 -11.32 -42.14
C GLN A 637 -2.69 -11.92 -43.42
N ARG A 638 -1.36 -12.05 -43.44
CA ARG A 638 -0.64 -13.12 -44.19
C ARG A 638 0.85 -13.18 -43.83
N HIS A 639 1.33 -14.42 -43.75
CA HIS A 639 2.74 -14.84 -43.74
C HIS A 639 3.67 -14.24 -42.67
N PHE A 640 3.70 -14.88 -41.49
CA PHE A 640 4.86 -15.58 -40.88
C PHE A 640 4.37 -16.16 -39.53
N GLY A 641 4.76 -17.35 -39.09
CA GLY A 641 5.68 -18.33 -39.66
C GLY A 641 6.00 -19.43 -38.63
N CYS A 642 4.99 -20.01 -37.98
CA CYS A 642 5.19 -20.95 -36.88
C CYS A 642 5.18 -22.41 -37.36
N GLN A 643 6.34 -23.07 -37.35
CA GLN A 643 6.47 -24.51 -37.44
C GLN A 643 7.58 -25.01 -36.51
N PHE A 644 7.20 -25.88 -35.56
CA PHE A 644 8.09 -26.83 -34.92
C PHE A 644 8.00 -28.18 -35.67
N CYS A 645 8.91 -29.11 -35.35
CA CYS A 645 8.87 -30.54 -35.73
C CYS A 645 9.20 -30.92 -37.20
N SER A 646 10.51 -31.13 -37.42
CA SER A 646 11.11 -32.44 -37.80
C SER A 646 10.75 -33.19 -39.10
N ALA A 647 11.85 -33.60 -39.78
CA ALA A 647 12.03 -34.80 -40.61
C ALA A 647 11.41 -34.85 -42.03
N GLY A 648 12.15 -35.51 -42.95
CA GLY A 648 11.70 -35.84 -44.31
C GLY A 648 12.74 -35.54 -45.40
N ILE A 649 13.55 -36.54 -45.77
CA ILE A 649 14.39 -36.47 -47.00
C ILE A 649 13.54 -36.96 -48.18
N VAL A 650 13.41 -36.15 -49.24
CA VAL A 650 13.15 -36.63 -50.60
C VAL A 650 13.99 -35.81 -51.58
N VAL A 651 14.73 -36.48 -52.46
CA VAL A 651 15.46 -35.89 -53.59
C VAL A 651 14.82 -36.37 -54.88
N ILE A 652 14.26 -35.46 -55.68
CA ILE A 652 14.02 -35.63 -57.12
C ILE A 652 14.35 -34.30 -57.80
N ALA A 653 15.01 -34.35 -58.96
CA ALA A 653 15.39 -33.20 -59.75
C ALA A 653 14.59 -33.10 -61.05
N ALA A 654 14.39 -31.89 -61.59
CA ALA A 654 14.15 -31.66 -63.01
C ALA A 654 14.51 -30.22 -63.43
N ARG A 655 14.97 -30.10 -64.68
CA ARG A 655 15.38 -28.86 -65.35
C ARG A 655 14.19 -27.91 -65.62
N ALA A 656 14.47 -26.61 -65.63
CA ALA A 656 14.47 -25.85 -66.90
C ALA A 656 15.75 -25.00 -66.92
#